data_AF-A0A7W5C9A6-F1
#
_entry.id   AF-A0A7W5C9A6-F1
#
_cell.length_a   1.000
_cell.length_b   1.000
_cell.length_c   1.000
_cell.angle_alpha   90.00
_cell.angle_beta   90.00
_cell.angle_gamma   90.00
#
_symmetry.space_group_name_H-M   'P 1'
#
loop_
_entity.id
_entity.type
_entity.pdbx_description
1 polymer ?
#
loop_
_entity_poly.entity_id
_entity_poly.type
_entity_poly.pdbx_seq_one_letter_code
_entity_poly.pdbx_strand_id
1 'polypeptide(L)'
;MSMNTVIFYDSSFPLDSKLSEGTEGQLLKLGNVVRASSLAKALQAAEGGSFVNLHAPYFPKEAWGEILAFLKRGGGLISSGGAPFKRPVIRVEDGSWVAENEQTAYHRELHIHEMLPVSAAPIQTLSAMDDIPLLEGKESMFEVASTWNMVPHVTKSSDLPHQMGSAGPMDAQLYPLLKGISAEGREVAAPVVLWENTKGMFAGARWLFVNLPLTELFWQSEGAAELGRWVAFCEAGVTELWLKPNYASYEPGERALLTLQVQQLGRNGVQTPASPSWSFSIKVQHDRKPEQRWTTQVQIDANGSQNITRLPVLLAVESGYYNVECKAESSTGEVRLLRQGFWGFDSELLKEGSPVTCERDYFIKDGRPMPVVGMTYMTSDVARKFLFLPNASVWDRDMAQMRKAGINWIRTGIWTAYRNVMQVDGHASEEALRSIDAFLLTAKRHDLQVTFTFFSFTPETWEGQNPYLDPRSVEAQKRFIRSIISRHKQSKHVDWDLINEPSMFDPPRIFSDGPRSARDPFEKAAFAAWLQERHGSVERLQKLWNMTPDQLPSFESAVPPEPEEINFDVQDMHQGKKGTRWLDYVLFSMDMHNRWAAELYKTIKEECPDHMVTVGQDEALGAQRPSPFFYGEVVDYTTVHSWWLNDHLVWDSIFAKTADKPNLVQETGIMYVETPDGRAKRSEEELRSILERKYAYAFATGGAGAVQWIWNTNYYMDNANESHIGALRADGTEKPEADVSYDFGSFMAEIRDLFQGRELEDTVVVFPYSNDFSNRKLAFDATTKATRVLAYELNKPFRGVSEYHLDELEATPVKLVIVPSAHNMDDAAFDQLLAYIERTGATLLLTGPTSLDAYWRPVERHSELFGTRELVNVRREELLHIGNRLLPVSYGSRKIAEVWKEARLHTGSAEADQLIELPHGKGRILWCPLPVELNDRIEPISAIYQYALQSSGCREELHWMKGGNFPGVYGRKLNFQEGALLTFVSEFSLDVEIEVQDPATGVRYAFTLEKERSVLFAVNKSGQLLSVYRPNQVDVSVLPAHEH
;
A
#
# COMPACT_ATOMS: atom_id res chain seq x y z
N MET A 1 -35.56 6.79 -38.87
CA MET A 1 -34.87 7.79 -38.03
C MET A 1 -35.38 7.59 -36.61
N SER A 2 -34.52 7.21 -35.67
CA SER A 2 -34.95 6.97 -34.28
C SER A 2 -35.27 8.33 -33.65
N MET A 3 -36.54 8.57 -33.28
CA MET A 3 -36.93 9.78 -32.52
C MET A 3 -36.34 9.79 -31.10
N ASN A 4 -35.60 8.74 -30.71
CA ASN A 4 -35.14 8.51 -29.35
C ASN A 4 -33.72 9.02 -29.08
N THR A 5 -32.97 9.48 -30.10
CA THR A 5 -31.65 10.10 -29.90
C THR A 5 -31.80 11.59 -29.59
N VAL A 6 -31.34 12.02 -28.41
CA VAL A 6 -31.34 13.41 -27.96
C VAL A 6 -29.92 13.95 -28.02
N ILE A 7 -29.68 14.98 -28.84
CA ILE A 7 -28.37 15.61 -29.00
C ILE A 7 -28.41 17.00 -28.40
N PHE A 8 -27.71 17.22 -27.28
CA PHE A 8 -27.58 18.55 -26.70
C PHE A 8 -26.48 19.33 -27.40
N TYR A 9 -26.90 20.33 -28.18
CA TYR A 9 -26.04 21.34 -28.78
C TYR A 9 -26.75 22.69 -28.82
N ASP A 10 -26.14 23.68 -28.17
CA ASP A 10 -26.63 25.04 -28.10
C ASP A 10 -25.47 26.02 -28.25
N SER A 11 -25.39 26.66 -29.41
CA SER A 11 -24.36 27.66 -29.74
C SER A 11 -24.33 28.87 -28.79
N SER A 12 -25.38 29.10 -27.99
CA SER A 12 -25.44 30.17 -26.97
C SER A 12 -24.99 29.72 -25.58
N PHE A 13 -24.85 28.42 -25.36
CA PHE A 13 -24.47 27.82 -24.08
C PHE A 13 -22.94 27.66 -23.98
N PRO A 14 -22.36 27.63 -22.76
CA PRO A 14 -20.91 27.43 -22.58
C PRO A 14 -20.39 26.18 -23.30
N LEU A 15 -19.27 26.32 -24.01
CA LEU A 15 -18.66 25.29 -24.84
C LEU A 15 -17.16 25.58 -25.03
N ASP A 16 -16.30 24.58 -24.83
CA ASP A 16 -14.84 24.75 -24.94
C ASP A 16 -14.35 24.80 -26.39
N SER A 17 -15.04 24.13 -27.32
CA SER A 17 -14.72 24.15 -28.76
C SER A 17 -15.98 24.27 -29.61
N LYS A 18 -16.05 25.30 -30.47
CA LYS A 18 -17.21 25.51 -31.34
C LYS A 18 -17.23 24.50 -32.49
N LEU A 19 -18.42 24.01 -32.83
CA LEU A 19 -18.60 23.17 -34.03
C LEU A 19 -18.39 24.01 -35.30
N SER A 20 -17.83 23.38 -36.34
CA SER A 20 -17.67 23.99 -37.66
C SER A 20 -19.02 24.33 -38.31
N GLU A 21 -19.02 25.31 -39.22
CA GLU A 21 -20.21 25.67 -39.99
C GLU A 21 -20.73 24.47 -40.78
N GLY A 22 -22.03 24.17 -40.65
CA GLY A 22 -22.68 23.02 -41.32
C GLY A 22 -22.76 21.73 -40.48
N THR A 23 -22.00 21.60 -39.39
CA THR A 23 -22.06 20.42 -38.51
C THR A 23 -23.43 20.25 -37.85
N GLU A 24 -24.07 21.34 -37.43
CA GLU A 24 -25.44 21.28 -36.87
C GLU A 24 -26.44 20.65 -37.85
N GLY A 25 -26.30 20.94 -39.15
CA GLY A 25 -27.10 20.34 -40.20
C GLY A 25 -26.85 18.83 -40.38
N GLN A 26 -25.65 18.35 -40.05
CA GLN A 26 -25.33 16.92 -40.02
C GLN A 26 -25.91 16.26 -38.76
N LEU A 27 -25.81 16.91 -37.60
CA LEU A 27 -26.38 16.42 -36.33
C LEU A 27 -27.91 16.25 -36.41
N LEU A 28 -28.61 17.17 -37.09
CA LEU A 28 -30.06 17.07 -37.33
C LEU A 28 -30.46 15.82 -38.13
N LYS A 29 -29.53 15.19 -38.87
CA LYS A 29 -29.77 13.93 -39.57
C LYS A 29 -29.60 12.71 -38.66
N LEU A 30 -28.88 12.86 -37.54
CA LEU A 30 -28.58 11.79 -36.59
C LEU A 30 -29.65 11.65 -35.51
N GLY A 31 -30.21 12.77 -35.03
CA GLY A 31 -31.19 12.76 -33.94
C GLY A 31 -31.82 14.12 -33.69
N ASN A 32 -32.55 14.21 -32.57
CA ASN A 32 -33.20 15.44 -32.14
C ASN A 32 -32.18 16.38 -31.48
N VAL A 33 -31.72 17.40 -32.22
CA VAL A 33 -30.82 18.44 -31.69
C VAL A 33 -31.62 19.42 -30.83
N VAL A 34 -31.32 19.47 -29.54
CA VAL A 34 -32.05 20.25 -28.54
C VAL A 34 -31.18 21.33 -27.90
N ARG A 35 -31.80 22.47 -27.61
CA ARG A 35 -31.18 23.60 -26.89
C ARG A 35 -31.30 23.41 -25.38
N ALA A 36 -30.51 24.17 -24.62
CA ALA A 36 -30.41 24.01 -23.16
C ALA A 36 -31.77 24.08 -22.45
N SER A 37 -32.65 25.00 -22.86
CA SER A 37 -34.00 25.18 -22.27
C SER A 37 -34.99 24.06 -22.58
N SER A 38 -34.72 23.23 -23.59
CA SER A 38 -35.60 22.14 -24.03
C SER A 38 -35.09 20.75 -23.65
N LEU A 39 -33.87 20.65 -23.13
CA LEU A 39 -33.19 19.37 -22.86
C LEU A 39 -33.99 18.48 -21.91
N ALA A 40 -34.43 19.02 -20.77
CA ALA A 40 -35.19 18.27 -19.77
C ALA A 40 -36.45 17.61 -20.37
N LYS A 41 -37.23 18.40 -21.13
CA LYS A 41 -38.45 17.92 -21.79
C LYS A 41 -38.16 16.84 -22.84
N ALA A 42 -37.07 16.98 -23.59
CA ALA A 42 -36.69 15.99 -24.60
C ALA A 42 -36.28 14.65 -23.98
N LEU A 43 -35.49 14.68 -22.90
CA LEU A 43 -35.08 13.47 -22.17
C LEU A 43 -36.25 12.79 -21.45
N GLN A 44 -37.21 13.57 -20.97
CA GLN A 44 -38.45 13.04 -20.40
C GLN A 44 -39.31 12.33 -21.45
N ALA A 45 -39.39 12.88 -22.66
CA ALA A 45 -40.18 12.32 -23.76
C ALA A 45 -39.51 11.13 -24.46
N ALA A 46 -38.20 10.92 -24.27
CA ALA A 46 -37.46 9.83 -24.90
C ALA A 46 -37.78 8.47 -24.26
N GLU A 47 -38.31 7.55 -25.07
CA GLU A 47 -38.55 6.14 -24.72
C GLU A 47 -37.32 5.28 -25.08
N GLY A 48 -36.26 5.42 -24.29
CA GLY A 48 -34.96 4.81 -24.56
C GLY A 48 -34.08 5.67 -25.49
N GLY A 49 -33.13 5.05 -26.19
CA GLY A 49 -32.19 5.74 -27.08
C GLY A 49 -30.91 6.21 -26.38
N SER A 50 -30.23 7.20 -26.98
CA SER A 50 -28.96 7.74 -26.51
C SER A 50 -29.04 9.26 -26.31
N PHE A 51 -28.46 9.74 -25.21
CA PHE A 51 -28.22 11.15 -24.94
C PHE A 51 -26.78 11.51 -25.34
N VAL A 52 -26.62 12.47 -26.25
CA VAL A 52 -25.32 13.01 -26.67
C VAL A 52 -25.13 14.38 -26.04
N ASN A 53 -24.14 14.52 -25.15
CA ASN A 53 -23.70 15.78 -24.59
C ASN A 53 -22.44 16.28 -25.33
N LEU A 54 -22.59 17.35 -26.12
CA LEU A 54 -21.46 17.99 -26.80
C LEU A 54 -20.89 19.19 -26.02
N HIS A 55 -21.36 19.44 -24.80
CA HIS A 55 -21.00 20.61 -24.00
C HIS A 55 -20.12 20.31 -22.79
N ALA A 56 -19.60 19.08 -22.62
CA ALA A 56 -18.78 18.76 -21.45
C ALA A 56 -17.56 19.71 -21.35
N PRO A 57 -17.27 20.27 -20.16
CA PRO A 57 -17.73 19.85 -18.82
C PRO A 57 -19.08 20.42 -18.37
N TYR A 58 -19.76 21.20 -19.20
CA TYR A 58 -20.96 21.96 -18.89
C TYR A 58 -22.26 21.18 -19.10
N PHE A 59 -23.30 21.56 -18.35
CA PHE A 59 -24.67 21.08 -18.51
C PHE A 59 -25.70 22.02 -17.84
N PRO A 60 -26.95 22.08 -18.32
CA PRO A 60 -27.98 22.91 -17.69
C PRO A 60 -28.39 22.31 -16.34
N LYS A 61 -28.21 23.06 -15.25
CA LYS A 61 -28.53 22.60 -13.88
C LYS A 61 -29.99 22.17 -13.74
N GLU A 62 -30.90 22.92 -14.36
CA GLU A 62 -32.34 22.64 -14.37
C GLU A 62 -32.70 21.30 -15.05
N ALA A 63 -31.85 20.80 -15.96
CA ALA A 63 -32.08 19.54 -16.66
C ALA A 63 -31.54 18.30 -15.92
N TRP A 64 -30.78 18.49 -14.83
CA TRP A 64 -30.08 17.39 -14.16
C TRP A 64 -31.01 16.24 -13.74
N GLY A 65 -32.16 16.56 -13.14
CA GLY A 65 -33.12 15.54 -12.69
C GLY A 65 -33.57 14.62 -13.83
N GLU A 66 -33.83 15.18 -15.01
CA GLU A 66 -34.25 14.42 -16.20
C GLU A 66 -33.07 13.70 -16.88
N ILE A 67 -31.85 14.26 -16.83
CA ILE A 67 -30.62 13.56 -17.25
C ILE A 67 -30.45 12.29 -16.43
N LEU A 68 -30.45 12.41 -15.09
CA LEU A 68 -30.29 11.26 -14.21
C LEU A 68 -31.43 10.25 -14.39
N ALA A 69 -32.68 10.72 -14.51
CA ALA A 69 -33.83 9.85 -14.73
C ALA A 69 -33.73 9.09 -16.05
N PHE A 70 -33.25 9.72 -17.12
CA PHE A 70 -33.03 9.07 -18.41
C PHE A 70 -31.97 7.97 -18.30
N LEU A 71 -30.84 8.25 -17.64
CA LEU A 71 -29.77 7.27 -17.44
C LEU A 71 -30.22 6.09 -16.56
N LYS A 72 -31.00 6.35 -15.49
CA LYS A 72 -31.59 5.31 -14.62
C LYS A 72 -32.56 4.37 -15.35
N ARG A 73 -33.16 4.81 -16.46
CA ARG A 73 -33.98 3.97 -17.35
C ARG A 73 -33.15 3.13 -18.33
N GLY A 74 -31.83 3.12 -18.20
CA GLY A 74 -30.92 2.39 -19.09
C GLY A 74 -30.56 3.14 -20.37
N GLY A 75 -30.75 4.47 -20.41
CA GLY A 75 -30.41 5.31 -21.56
C GLY A 75 -28.91 5.33 -21.85
N GLY A 76 -28.55 5.27 -23.13
CA GLY A 76 -27.16 5.41 -23.58
C GLY A 76 -26.65 6.83 -23.37
N LEU A 77 -25.35 7.00 -23.09
CA LEU A 77 -24.71 8.31 -22.96
C LEU A 77 -23.52 8.39 -23.89
N ILE A 78 -23.38 9.51 -24.59
CA ILE A 78 -22.14 9.90 -25.25
C ILE A 78 -21.82 11.30 -24.75
N SER A 79 -20.72 11.48 -24.05
CA SER A 79 -20.29 12.81 -23.60
C SER A 79 -18.93 13.13 -24.19
N SER A 80 -18.80 14.31 -24.79
CA SER A 80 -17.57 14.73 -25.45
C SER A 80 -17.13 16.14 -25.04
N GLY A 81 -15.80 16.35 -24.95
CA GLY A 81 -15.18 17.60 -24.51
C GLY A 81 -14.23 17.36 -23.35
N GLY A 82 -14.65 17.74 -22.14
CA GLY A 82 -13.93 17.49 -20.89
C GLY A 82 -14.69 16.58 -19.92
N ALA A 83 -14.40 16.71 -18.61
CA ALA A 83 -15.06 15.94 -17.55
C ALA A 83 -16.60 16.14 -17.56
N PRO A 84 -17.41 15.15 -17.98
CA PRO A 84 -18.88 15.25 -18.07
C PRO A 84 -19.50 15.78 -16.78
N PHE A 85 -20.43 16.72 -16.87
CA PHE A 85 -21.23 17.19 -15.74
C PHE A 85 -20.45 17.78 -14.55
N LYS A 86 -19.22 18.27 -14.76
CA LYS A 86 -18.40 18.88 -13.69
C LYS A 86 -18.85 20.31 -13.34
N ARG A 87 -19.37 21.06 -14.32
CA ARG A 87 -19.70 22.50 -14.18
C ARG A 87 -21.18 22.76 -14.51
N PRO A 88 -22.06 22.81 -13.50
CA PRO A 88 -23.46 23.14 -13.76
C PRO A 88 -23.59 24.58 -14.24
N VAL A 89 -24.54 24.84 -15.12
CA VAL A 89 -24.80 26.16 -15.69
C VAL A 89 -26.24 26.56 -15.38
N ILE A 90 -26.41 27.78 -14.88
CA ILE A 90 -27.70 28.39 -14.61
C ILE A 90 -27.99 29.51 -15.60
N ARG A 91 -29.27 29.79 -15.80
CA ARG A 91 -29.71 30.99 -16.49
C ARG A 91 -29.94 32.08 -15.46
N VAL A 92 -29.25 33.21 -15.60
CA VAL A 92 -29.43 34.35 -14.69
C VAL A 92 -30.49 35.31 -15.23
N GLU A 93 -30.91 36.30 -14.43
CA GLU A 93 -32.07 37.16 -14.70
C GLU A 93 -32.02 37.91 -16.04
N ASP A 94 -30.82 38.25 -16.53
CA ASP A 94 -30.63 38.91 -17.83
C ASP A 94 -30.74 37.97 -19.04
N GLY A 95 -30.99 36.67 -18.78
CA GLY A 95 -31.16 35.64 -19.79
C GLY A 95 -29.87 34.98 -20.26
N SER A 96 -28.70 35.40 -19.76
CA SER A 96 -27.38 34.81 -20.05
C SER A 96 -27.13 33.52 -19.27
N TRP A 97 -26.19 32.72 -19.76
CA TRP A 97 -25.75 31.47 -19.12
C TRP A 97 -24.49 31.71 -18.31
N VAL A 98 -24.52 31.32 -17.03
CA VAL A 98 -23.38 31.44 -16.12
C VAL A 98 -23.04 30.06 -15.55
N ALA A 99 -21.79 29.63 -15.75
CA ALA A 99 -21.27 28.41 -15.15
C ALA A 99 -20.97 28.64 -13.65
N GLU A 100 -21.40 27.70 -12.80
CA GLU A 100 -21.01 27.67 -11.40
C GLU A 100 -19.59 27.10 -11.24
N ASN A 101 -19.11 27.00 -10.00
CA ASN A 101 -17.87 26.30 -9.67
C ASN A 101 -17.95 24.80 -9.98
N GLU A 102 -16.78 24.16 -10.06
CA GLU A 102 -16.69 22.71 -10.21
C GLU A 102 -17.31 21.97 -9.03
N GLN A 103 -18.08 20.92 -9.31
CA GLN A 103 -18.80 20.14 -8.31
C GLN A 103 -18.70 18.64 -8.62
N THR A 104 -18.38 17.81 -7.62
CA THR A 104 -18.32 16.33 -7.73
C THR A 104 -19.65 15.67 -7.38
N ALA A 105 -20.63 16.40 -6.84
CA ALA A 105 -21.93 15.85 -6.47
C ALA A 105 -22.64 15.14 -7.63
N TYR A 106 -22.59 15.73 -8.82
CA TYR A 106 -23.18 15.18 -10.05
C TYR A 106 -22.46 13.91 -10.53
N HIS A 107 -21.12 13.86 -10.42
CA HIS A 107 -20.33 12.64 -10.69
C HIS A 107 -20.72 11.51 -9.75
N ARG A 108 -20.86 11.79 -8.45
CA ARG A 108 -21.14 10.78 -7.42
C ARG A 108 -22.52 10.12 -7.59
N GLU A 109 -23.49 10.83 -8.16
CA GLU A 109 -24.78 10.24 -8.56
C GLU A 109 -24.67 9.29 -9.77
N LEU A 110 -23.61 9.42 -10.58
CA LEU A 110 -23.27 8.54 -11.70
C LEU A 110 -22.25 7.45 -11.33
N HIS A 111 -21.93 7.29 -10.04
CA HIS A 111 -20.90 6.35 -9.55
C HIS A 111 -19.48 6.67 -10.06
N ILE A 112 -19.22 7.94 -10.36
CA ILE A 112 -17.89 8.49 -10.58
C ILE A 112 -17.56 9.29 -9.32
N HIS A 113 -16.50 8.93 -8.59
CA HIS A 113 -16.14 9.71 -7.40
C HIS A 113 -15.67 11.10 -7.77
N GLU A 114 -14.76 11.15 -8.75
CA GLU A 114 -14.24 12.36 -9.39
C GLU A 114 -13.57 12.00 -10.74
N MET A 115 -13.23 13.03 -11.53
CA MET A 115 -12.35 12.91 -12.68
C MET A 115 -11.12 13.79 -12.50
N LEU A 116 -9.94 13.24 -12.80
CA LEU A 116 -8.63 13.88 -12.63
C LEU A 116 -8.02 14.20 -14.00
N PRO A 117 -7.31 15.32 -14.15
CA PRO A 117 -6.63 15.65 -15.41
C PRO A 117 -5.47 14.68 -15.67
N VAL A 118 -5.25 14.35 -16.94
CA VAL A 118 -4.13 13.52 -17.41
C VAL A 118 -3.36 14.29 -18.47
N SER A 119 -2.05 14.45 -18.26
CA SER A 119 -1.17 15.20 -19.15
C SER A 119 -0.99 14.51 -20.51
N ALA A 120 -0.96 15.28 -21.59
CA ALA A 120 -0.59 14.81 -22.93
C ALA A 120 0.92 14.56 -23.08
N ALA A 121 1.75 15.13 -22.19
CA ALA A 121 3.20 15.16 -22.34
C ALA A 121 3.86 13.79 -22.64
N PRO A 122 3.44 12.66 -22.02
CA PRO A 122 4.05 11.37 -22.32
C PRO A 122 3.48 10.69 -23.57
N ILE A 123 2.45 11.24 -24.23
CA ILE A 123 1.76 10.59 -25.35
C ILE A 123 2.47 10.91 -26.67
N GLN A 124 2.91 9.86 -27.38
CA GLN A 124 3.47 9.98 -28.73
C GLN A 124 2.42 9.69 -29.82
N THR A 125 1.62 8.65 -29.64
CA THR A 125 0.61 8.21 -30.62
C THR A 125 -0.67 7.75 -29.94
N LEU A 126 -1.75 7.64 -30.70
CA LEU A 126 -3.02 7.05 -30.26
C LEU A 126 -3.19 5.65 -30.86
N SER A 127 -3.76 4.72 -30.10
CA SER A 127 -4.04 3.34 -30.53
C SER A 127 -5.43 2.90 -30.09
N ALA A 128 -6.23 2.32 -30.99
CA ALA A 128 -7.50 1.72 -30.63
C ALA A 128 -7.31 0.40 -29.84
N MET A 129 -8.30 0.06 -29.02
CA MET A 129 -8.40 -1.26 -28.37
C MET A 129 -8.88 -2.33 -29.36
N ASP A 130 -8.27 -3.51 -29.32
CA ASP A 130 -8.61 -4.65 -30.18
C ASP A 130 -9.76 -5.51 -29.64
N ASP A 131 -9.88 -5.60 -28.30
CA ASP A 131 -10.94 -6.41 -27.66
C ASP A 131 -12.37 -5.91 -27.98
N ILE A 132 -12.49 -4.59 -28.14
CA ILE A 132 -13.69 -3.90 -28.62
C ILE A 132 -13.25 -2.97 -29.75
N PRO A 133 -13.23 -3.44 -31.02
CA PRO A 133 -12.67 -2.70 -32.15
C PRO A 133 -13.65 -1.61 -32.64
N LEU A 134 -14.24 -0.85 -31.72
CA LEU A 134 -15.12 0.25 -32.07
C LEU A 134 -14.31 1.32 -32.79
N LEU A 135 -13.12 1.69 -32.32
CA LEU A 135 -12.31 2.78 -32.90
C LEU A 135 -11.18 2.30 -33.82
N GLU A 136 -11.16 1.02 -34.21
CA GLU A 136 -10.13 0.47 -35.09
C GLU A 136 -10.05 1.26 -36.42
N GLY A 137 -8.88 1.79 -36.74
CA GLY A 137 -8.64 2.61 -37.94
C GLY A 137 -9.20 4.03 -37.88
N LYS A 138 -9.63 4.49 -36.69
CA LYS A 138 -10.17 5.85 -36.44
C LYS A 138 -9.26 6.72 -35.59
N GLU A 139 -8.06 6.25 -35.27
CA GLU A 139 -7.09 6.94 -34.41
C GLU A 139 -6.72 8.31 -34.95
N SER A 140 -6.58 8.44 -36.28
CA SER A 140 -6.23 9.71 -36.95
C SER A 140 -7.32 10.77 -36.93
N MET A 141 -8.52 10.45 -36.40
CA MET A 141 -9.60 11.43 -36.22
C MET A 141 -9.38 12.30 -34.96
N PHE A 142 -8.44 11.92 -34.10
CA PHE A 142 -8.18 12.57 -32.82
C PHE A 142 -6.77 13.15 -32.76
N GLU A 143 -6.65 14.29 -32.09
CA GLU A 143 -5.36 14.91 -31.78
C GLU A 143 -4.82 14.35 -30.45
N VAL A 144 -3.49 14.30 -30.34
CA VAL A 144 -2.84 14.05 -29.05
C VAL A 144 -3.02 15.28 -28.17
N ALA A 145 -3.77 15.15 -27.09
CA ALA A 145 -4.06 16.22 -26.14
C ALA A 145 -4.28 15.68 -24.73
N SER A 146 -4.25 16.58 -23.74
CA SER A 146 -4.51 16.23 -22.35
C SER A 146 -5.96 15.76 -22.20
N THR A 147 -6.17 14.80 -21.33
CA THR A 147 -7.46 14.12 -21.17
C THR A 147 -7.83 13.96 -19.69
N TRP A 148 -8.74 13.05 -19.37
CA TRP A 148 -9.28 12.84 -18.04
C TRP A 148 -9.29 11.38 -17.63
N ASN A 149 -8.83 11.11 -16.42
CA ASN A 149 -8.97 9.86 -15.67
C ASN A 149 -10.31 9.86 -14.94
N MET A 150 -11.07 8.78 -15.03
CA MET A 150 -12.28 8.59 -14.21
C MET A 150 -11.94 7.73 -13.00
N VAL A 151 -12.36 8.17 -11.81
CA VAL A 151 -12.26 7.38 -10.58
C VAL A 151 -13.62 6.73 -10.28
N PRO A 152 -13.84 5.45 -10.61
CA PRO A 152 -15.14 4.81 -10.44
C PRO A 152 -15.37 4.44 -8.98
N HIS A 153 -16.60 4.55 -8.51
CA HIS A 153 -17.05 4.01 -7.22
C HIS A 153 -18.36 3.27 -7.47
N VAL A 154 -18.24 2.16 -8.20
CA VAL A 154 -19.38 1.52 -8.90
C VAL A 154 -20.29 0.74 -7.97
N THR A 155 -19.82 0.42 -6.76
CA THR A 155 -20.56 -0.25 -5.70
C THR A 155 -20.45 0.53 -4.39
N LYS A 156 -21.49 0.45 -3.55
CA LYS A 156 -21.51 0.99 -2.17
C LYS A 156 -21.86 -0.09 -1.15
N SER A 157 -21.72 -1.35 -1.54
CA SER A 157 -22.04 -2.52 -0.73
C SER A 157 -20.91 -3.53 -0.79
N SER A 158 -20.68 -4.20 0.34
CA SER A 158 -19.74 -5.29 0.50
C SER A 158 -20.44 -6.65 0.37
N ASP A 159 -19.82 -7.60 -0.35
CA ASP A 159 -20.29 -8.99 -0.50
C ASP A 159 -20.27 -9.73 0.85
N LEU A 160 -19.30 -9.40 1.72
CA LEU A 160 -19.13 -9.98 3.05
C LEU A 160 -18.90 -8.85 4.07
N PRO A 161 -19.95 -8.17 4.55
CA PRO A 161 -19.81 -6.98 5.41
C PRO A 161 -19.09 -7.20 6.75
N HIS A 162 -18.98 -8.45 7.19
CA HIS A 162 -18.27 -8.83 8.42
C HIS A 162 -16.78 -9.12 8.20
N GLN A 163 -16.31 -9.10 6.95
CA GLN A 163 -14.90 -9.26 6.58
C GLN A 163 -14.42 -7.96 5.95
N MET A 164 -13.61 -7.20 6.68
CA MET A 164 -13.04 -5.96 6.16
C MET A 164 -12.20 -6.26 4.91
N GLY A 165 -12.30 -5.38 3.91
CA GLY A 165 -11.61 -5.56 2.64
C GLY A 165 -12.34 -6.48 1.65
N SER A 166 -13.58 -6.90 1.93
CA SER A 166 -14.37 -7.65 0.94
C SER A 166 -14.70 -6.78 -0.27
N ALA A 167 -14.73 -7.39 -1.45
CA ALA A 167 -15.22 -6.74 -2.65
C ALA A 167 -16.74 -6.54 -2.58
N GLY A 168 -17.28 -5.75 -3.49
CA GLY A 168 -18.70 -5.59 -3.73
C GLY A 168 -19.15 -6.10 -5.09
N PRO A 169 -20.42 -5.88 -5.45
CA PRO A 169 -20.97 -6.17 -6.77
C PRO A 169 -20.17 -5.57 -7.94
N MET A 170 -20.00 -6.36 -9.00
CA MET A 170 -19.40 -5.95 -10.27
C MET A 170 -20.46 -5.30 -11.18
N ASP A 171 -20.89 -4.11 -10.80
CA ASP A 171 -22.03 -3.44 -11.45
C ASP A 171 -21.67 -2.81 -12.80
N ALA A 172 -20.38 -2.53 -13.05
CA ALA A 172 -19.93 -1.93 -14.30
C ALA A 172 -18.54 -2.42 -14.72
N GLN A 173 -18.22 -2.26 -16.01
CA GLN A 173 -16.90 -2.54 -16.60
C GLN A 173 -16.46 -1.36 -17.45
N LEU A 174 -15.15 -1.06 -17.42
CA LEU A 174 -14.54 0.05 -18.15
C LEU A 174 -13.56 -0.50 -19.20
N TYR A 175 -13.56 0.13 -20.38
CA TYR A 175 -12.73 -0.26 -21.53
C TYR A 175 -12.09 0.97 -22.18
N PRO A 176 -10.75 1.04 -22.29
CA PRO A 176 -10.05 2.17 -22.91
C PRO A 176 -10.05 2.05 -24.44
N LEU A 177 -11.17 2.38 -25.08
CA LEU A 177 -11.35 2.21 -26.53
C LEU A 177 -10.31 2.95 -27.39
N LEU A 178 -9.79 4.08 -26.90
CA LEU A 178 -8.64 4.78 -27.45
C LEU A 178 -7.61 5.00 -26.35
N LYS A 179 -6.35 4.68 -26.64
CA LYS A 179 -5.23 4.75 -25.70
C LYS A 179 -4.17 5.72 -26.20
N GLY A 180 -3.59 6.50 -25.29
CA GLY A 180 -2.37 7.26 -25.51
C GLY A 180 -1.15 6.37 -25.24
N ILE A 181 -0.26 6.27 -26.23
CA ILE A 181 0.92 5.40 -26.20
C ILE A 181 2.18 6.25 -26.08
N SER A 182 3.05 5.94 -25.11
CA SER A 182 4.33 6.62 -24.92
C SER A 182 5.42 6.17 -25.89
N ALA A 183 6.56 6.85 -25.89
CA ALA A 183 7.72 6.48 -26.71
C ALA A 183 8.27 5.07 -26.40
N GLU A 184 8.06 4.59 -25.19
CA GLU A 184 8.45 3.25 -24.71
C GLU A 184 7.35 2.20 -24.95
N GLY A 185 6.27 2.58 -25.66
CA GLY A 185 5.12 1.73 -25.94
C GLY A 185 4.25 1.46 -24.72
N ARG A 186 4.18 2.38 -23.75
CA ARG A 186 3.34 2.26 -22.54
C ARG A 186 1.98 2.91 -22.77
N GLU A 187 0.93 2.33 -22.19
CA GLU A 187 -0.43 2.87 -22.25
C GLU A 187 -0.60 3.88 -21.11
N VAL A 188 -0.53 5.19 -21.39
CA VAL A 188 -0.39 6.23 -20.36
C VAL A 188 -1.61 7.14 -20.21
N ALA A 189 -2.62 7.00 -21.06
CA ALA A 189 -3.87 7.74 -21.00
C ALA A 189 -4.99 7.02 -21.77
N ALA A 190 -6.26 7.24 -21.41
CA ALA A 190 -7.42 6.70 -22.13
C ALA A 190 -8.36 7.84 -22.60
N PRO A 191 -8.11 8.45 -23.77
CA PRO A 191 -8.93 9.58 -24.22
C PRO A 191 -10.37 9.22 -24.59
N VAL A 192 -10.65 7.96 -24.92
CA VAL A 192 -12.02 7.47 -25.13
C VAL A 192 -12.23 6.20 -24.30
N VAL A 193 -13.21 6.26 -23.40
CA VAL A 193 -13.53 5.16 -22.48
C VAL A 193 -14.98 4.74 -22.68
N LEU A 194 -15.19 3.44 -22.85
CA LEU A 194 -16.51 2.82 -22.78
C LEU A 194 -16.76 2.31 -21.36
N TRP A 195 -17.94 2.62 -20.86
CA TRP A 195 -18.45 2.16 -19.59
C TRP A 195 -19.72 1.34 -19.84
N GLU A 196 -19.65 0.05 -19.56
CA GLU A 196 -20.80 -0.85 -19.65
C GLU A 196 -21.37 -1.08 -18.25
N ASN A 197 -22.58 -0.56 -18.00
CA ASN A 197 -23.30 -0.77 -16.75
C ASN A 197 -24.05 -2.09 -16.84
N THR A 198 -23.52 -3.13 -16.21
CA THR A 198 -24.06 -4.49 -16.29
C THR A 198 -25.15 -4.73 -15.24
N LYS A 199 -24.99 -4.24 -14.00
CA LYS A 199 -26.00 -4.38 -12.94
C LYS A 199 -26.22 -3.03 -12.22
N GLY A 200 -26.96 -3.07 -11.11
CA GLY A 200 -27.25 -1.91 -10.29
C GLY A 200 -28.21 -0.91 -10.93
N MET A 201 -28.06 0.34 -10.53
CA MET A 201 -28.99 1.44 -10.84
C MET A 201 -29.08 1.79 -12.33
N PHE A 202 -28.03 1.51 -13.11
CA PHE A 202 -27.90 1.86 -14.52
C PHE A 202 -27.85 0.63 -15.45
N ALA A 203 -28.32 -0.53 -14.96
CA ALA A 203 -28.21 -1.80 -15.67
C ALA A 203 -28.67 -1.73 -17.13
N GLY A 204 -27.87 -2.31 -18.03
CA GLY A 204 -28.10 -2.39 -19.46
C GLY A 204 -27.66 -1.15 -20.26
N ALA A 205 -27.16 -0.10 -19.60
CA ALA A 205 -26.70 1.13 -20.27
C ALA A 205 -25.23 1.04 -20.72
N ARG A 206 -24.94 1.69 -21.86
CA ARG A 206 -23.58 1.96 -22.34
C ARG A 206 -23.31 3.45 -22.34
N TRP A 207 -22.22 3.86 -21.71
CA TRP A 207 -21.77 5.24 -21.71
C TRP A 207 -20.41 5.34 -22.41
N LEU A 208 -20.31 6.20 -23.40
CA LEU A 208 -19.08 6.50 -24.11
C LEU A 208 -18.60 7.89 -23.69
N PHE A 209 -17.45 7.93 -23.04
CA PHE A 209 -16.80 9.16 -22.62
C PHE A 209 -15.67 9.46 -23.59
N VAL A 210 -15.85 10.50 -24.40
CA VAL A 210 -14.83 11.05 -25.28
C VAL A 210 -14.22 12.23 -24.55
N ASN A 211 -13.20 11.96 -23.73
CA ASN A 211 -12.55 12.93 -22.84
C ASN A 211 -11.59 13.87 -23.59
N LEU A 212 -11.94 14.17 -24.85
CA LEU A 212 -11.28 15.12 -25.74
C LEU A 212 -12.36 15.98 -26.42
N PRO A 213 -12.04 17.25 -26.76
CA PRO A 213 -12.88 18.04 -27.64
C PRO A 213 -12.90 17.45 -29.07
N LEU A 214 -14.08 17.42 -29.71
CA LEU A 214 -14.20 17.06 -31.12
C LEU A 214 -13.81 18.26 -31.98
N THR A 215 -12.53 18.33 -32.36
CA THR A 215 -11.98 19.41 -33.18
C THR A 215 -12.46 19.33 -34.64
N GLU A 216 -12.07 20.31 -35.45
CA GLU A 216 -12.36 20.32 -36.88
C GLU A 216 -11.84 19.06 -37.60
N LEU A 217 -10.71 18.51 -37.16
CA LEU A 217 -10.13 17.26 -37.68
C LEU A 217 -11.14 16.11 -37.62
N PHE A 218 -11.82 15.95 -36.48
CA PHE A 218 -12.83 14.91 -36.30
C PHE A 218 -13.99 15.07 -37.29
N TRP A 219 -14.51 16.29 -37.41
CA TRP A 219 -15.67 16.58 -38.28
C TRP A 219 -15.35 16.45 -39.77
N GLN A 220 -14.14 16.86 -40.20
CA GLN A 220 -13.68 16.68 -41.57
C GLN A 220 -13.40 15.21 -41.92
N SER A 221 -13.14 14.35 -40.92
CA SER A 221 -12.84 12.93 -41.08
C SER A 221 -14.08 12.03 -40.94
N GLU A 222 -15.23 12.45 -41.47
CA GLU A 222 -16.52 11.74 -41.37
C GLU A 222 -17.10 11.65 -39.94
N GLY A 223 -16.74 12.57 -39.04
CA GLY A 223 -17.12 12.56 -37.62
C GLY A 223 -18.62 12.45 -37.33
N ALA A 224 -19.49 13.00 -38.17
CA ALA A 224 -20.94 12.86 -37.99
C ALA A 224 -21.43 11.41 -38.24
N ALA A 225 -20.86 10.72 -39.23
CA ALA A 225 -21.20 9.31 -39.48
C ALA A 225 -20.70 8.43 -38.32
N GLU A 226 -19.50 8.74 -37.83
CA GLU A 226 -18.89 8.05 -36.71
C GLU A 226 -19.67 8.25 -35.39
N LEU A 227 -20.10 9.48 -35.10
CA LEU A 227 -21.01 9.77 -33.98
C LEU A 227 -22.32 8.99 -34.09
N GLY A 228 -22.88 8.87 -35.30
CA GLY A 228 -24.06 8.03 -35.56
C GLY A 228 -23.84 6.56 -35.22
N ARG A 229 -22.64 6.03 -35.50
CA ARG A 229 -22.25 4.66 -35.16
C ARG A 229 -22.12 4.47 -33.65
N TRP A 230 -21.54 5.44 -32.94
CA TRP A 230 -21.50 5.43 -31.47
C TRP A 230 -22.90 5.48 -30.87
N VAL A 231 -23.79 6.32 -31.41
CA VAL A 231 -25.20 6.40 -30.98
C VAL A 231 -25.88 5.05 -31.09
N ALA A 232 -25.75 4.37 -32.24
CA ALA A 232 -26.32 3.05 -32.46
C ALA A 232 -25.73 1.98 -31.52
N PHE A 233 -24.42 2.04 -31.28
CA PHE A 233 -23.74 1.13 -30.36
C PHE A 233 -24.19 1.30 -28.90
N CYS A 234 -24.34 2.55 -28.44
CA CYS A 234 -24.88 2.84 -27.13
C CYS A 234 -26.39 2.50 -27.03
N GLU A 235 -27.15 2.75 -28.10
CA GLU A 235 -28.58 2.44 -28.20
C GLU A 235 -28.85 0.93 -28.25
N ALA A 236 -27.89 0.09 -28.65
CA ALA A 236 -28.01 -1.37 -28.55
C ALA A 236 -27.99 -1.89 -27.09
N GLY A 237 -27.31 -1.17 -26.19
CA GLY A 237 -27.19 -1.55 -24.78
C GLY A 237 -26.21 -2.71 -24.58
N VAL A 238 -26.10 -3.20 -23.35
CA VAL A 238 -25.08 -4.19 -22.99
C VAL A 238 -25.54 -5.61 -23.28
N THR A 239 -24.77 -6.35 -24.08
CA THR A 239 -24.77 -7.82 -24.06
C THR A 239 -23.61 -8.29 -23.18
N GLU A 240 -23.91 -8.93 -22.05
CA GLU A 240 -22.88 -9.50 -21.19
C GLU A 240 -22.41 -10.85 -21.76
N LEU A 241 -21.10 -10.97 -21.96
CA LEU A 241 -20.44 -12.16 -22.48
C LEU A 241 -19.35 -12.61 -21.51
N TRP A 242 -19.43 -13.85 -21.04
CA TRP A 242 -18.37 -14.49 -20.27
C TRP A 242 -17.92 -15.77 -20.96
N LEU A 243 -16.62 -15.90 -21.17
CA LEU A 243 -15.99 -17.18 -21.49
C LEU A 243 -15.11 -17.56 -20.29
N LYS A 244 -15.31 -18.75 -19.73
CA LYS A 244 -14.58 -19.18 -18.52
C LYS A 244 -14.18 -20.64 -18.64
N PRO A 245 -12.92 -21.01 -18.37
CA PRO A 245 -12.61 -22.42 -18.12
C PRO A 245 -13.21 -22.85 -16.77
N ASN A 246 -13.50 -24.14 -16.61
CA ASN A 246 -14.02 -24.69 -15.35
C ASN A 246 -12.98 -24.63 -14.23
N TYR A 247 -11.69 -24.73 -14.57
CA TYR A 247 -10.56 -24.58 -13.67
C TYR A 247 -9.49 -23.71 -14.33
N ALA A 248 -8.70 -22.99 -13.52
CA ALA A 248 -7.54 -22.24 -14.03
C ALA A 248 -6.34 -23.16 -14.33
N SER A 249 -6.29 -24.34 -13.71
CA SER A 249 -5.27 -25.37 -13.89
C SER A 249 -5.91 -26.74 -14.04
N TYR A 250 -5.34 -27.58 -14.90
CA TYR A 250 -5.77 -28.96 -15.16
C TYR A 250 -4.60 -29.92 -14.97
N GLU A 251 -4.88 -31.09 -14.40
CA GLU A 251 -3.89 -32.15 -14.32
C GLU A 251 -3.62 -32.71 -15.73
N PRO A 252 -2.37 -33.09 -16.06
CA PRO A 252 -2.07 -33.72 -17.35
C PRO A 252 -2.97 -34.93 -17.64
N GLY A 253 -3.57 -34.93 -18.84
CA GLY A 253 -4.53 -35.95 -19.29
C GLY A 253 -6.00 -35.62 -19.03
N GLU A 254 -6.30 -34.61 -18.21
CA GLU A 254 -7.66 -34.07 -18.08
C GLU A 254 -8.13 -33.39 -19.36
N ARG A 255 -9.42 -33.08 -19.43
CA ARG A 255 -10.00 -32.28 -20.53
C ARG A 255 -10.61 -31.02 -19.97
N ALA A 256 -10.24 -29.88 -20.57
CA ALA A 256 -10.84 -28.62 -20.20
C ALA A 256 -12.32 -28.56 -20.60
N LEU A 257 -13.10 -27.80 -19.83
CA LEU A 257 -14.49 -27.50 -20.11
C LEU A 257 -14.65 -25.99 -20.07
N LEU A 258 -15.01 -25.40 -21.20
CA LEU A 258 -15.30 -23.97 -21.28
C LEU A 258 -16.79 -23.75 -21.04
N THR A 259 -17.13 -22.67 -20.34
CA THR A 259 -18.49 -22.18 -20.16
C THR A 259 -18.61 -20.83 -20.82
N LEU A 260 -19.49 -20.73 -21.82
CA LEU A 260 -19.88 -19.50 -22.47
C LEU A 260 -21.23 -19.05 -21.90
N GLN A 261 -21.26 -17.85 -21.29
CA GLN A 261 -22.47 -17.23 -20.76
C GLN A 261 -22.79 -16.00 -21.61
N VAL A 262 -24.05 -15.90 -22.04
CA VAL A 262 -24.54 -14.82 -22.92
C VAL A 262 -25.87 -14.32 -22.39
N GLN A 263 -25.96 -13.02 -22.15
CA GLN A 263 -27.21 -12.39 -21.74
C GLN A 263 -27.33 -10.99 -22.34
N GLN A 264 -28.44 -10.71 -23.01
CA GLN A 264 -28.81 -9.33 -23.33
C GLN A 264 -29.40 -8.70 -22.08
N LEU A 265 -28.75 -7.66 -21.54
CA LEU A 265 -29.22 -7.04 -20.33
C LEU A 265 -30.41 -6.13 -20.63
N GLY A 266 -31.47 -6.27 -19.83
CA GLY A 266 -32.67 -5.43 -19.93
C GLY A 266 -32.38 -4.00 -19.49
N ARG A 267 -33.09 -3.05 -20.10
CA ARG A 267 -33.10 -1.64 -19.66
C ARG A 267 -34.30 -1.40 -18.77
N ASN A 268 -34.10 -0.73 -17.64
CA ASN A 268 -35.17 -0.42 -16.69
C ASN A 268 -36.28 0.40 -17.38
N GLY A 269 -37.42 -0.23 -17.69
CA GLY A 269 -38.60 0.45 -18.23
C GLY A 269 -38.69 0.56 -19.76
N VAL A 270 -37.87 -0.17 -20.54
CA VAL A 270 -37.96 -0.23 -22.02
C VAL A 270 -38.12 -1.69 -22.47
N GLN A 271 -38.98 -1.95 -23.47
CA GLN A 271 -39.07 -3.29 -24.07
C GLN A 271 -37.72 -3.68 -24.71
N THR A 272 -37.20 -4.84 -24.34
CA THR A 272 -35.93 -5.37 -24.87
C THR A 272 -36.01 -5.44 -26.40
N PRO A 273 -35.00 -4.95 -27.15
CA PRO A 273 -34.94 -5.13 -28.60
C PRO A 273 -35.01 -6.61 -28.99
N ALA A 274 -35.20 -6.89 -30.28
CA ALA A 274 -35.05 -8.25 -30.81
C ALA A 274 -33.69 -8.83 -30.39
N SER A 275 -33.70 -9.99 -29.74
CA SER A 275 -32.50 -10.69 -29.27
C SER A 275 -31.49 -10.86 -30.40
N PRO A 276 -30.32 -10.19 -30.38
CA PRO A 276 -29.34 -10.36 -31.43
C PRO A 276 -28.77 -11.78 -31.38
N SER A 277 -28.63 -12.40 -32.54
CA SER A 277 -27.89 -13.66 -32.66
C SER A 277 -26.40 -13.37 -32.66
N TRP A 278 -25.62 -14.11 -31.88
CA TRP A 278 -24.17 -13.99 -31.77
C TRP A 278 -23.48 -15.26 -32.26
N SER A 279 -22.47 -15.12 -33.12
CA SER A 279 -21.58 -16.20 -33.55
C SER A 279 -20.27 -16.12 -32.77
N PHE A 280 -19.86 -17.22 -32.16
CA PHE A 280 -18.65 -17.33 -31.36
C PHE A 280 -17.68 -18.29 -32.02
N SER A 281 -16.52 -17.79 -32.46
CA SER A 281 -15.41 -18.59 -32.97
C SER A 281 -14.36 -18.75 -31.88
N ILE A 282 -14.28 -19.93 -31.27
CA ILE A 282 -13.44 -20.22 -30.11
C ILE A 282 -12.25 -21.08 -30.54
N LYS A 283 -11.06 -20.71 -30.06
CA LYS A 283 -9.80 -21.42 -30.29
C LYS A 283 -9.09 -21.61 -28.95
N VAL A 284 -8.73 -22.85 -28.64
CA VAL A 284 -7.86 -23.23 -27.53
C VAL A 284 -6.55 -23.72 -28.11
N GLN A 285 -5.41 -23.21 -27.64
CA GLN A 285 -4.11 -23.59 -28.17
C GLN A 285 -3.02 -23.55 -27.09
N HIS A 286 -2.22 -24.62 -27.01
CA HIS A 286 -0.99 -24.61 -26.21
C HIS A 286 0.03 -23.64 -26.82
N ASP A 287 0.63 -22.80 -25.98
CA ASP A 287 1.57 -21.76 -26.42
C ASP A 287 2.83 -22.28 -27.15
N ARG A 288 3.40 -23.41 -26.71
CA ARG A 288 4.63 -24.02 -27.23
C ARG A 288 4.41 -25.21 -28.17
N LYS A 289 3.19 -25.75 -28.23
CA LYS A 289 2.82 -26.94 -29.02
C LYS A 289 1.66 -26.61 -29.97
N PRO A 290 1.94 -26.06 -31.17
CA PRO A 290 0.90 -25.63 -32.10
C PRO A 290 -0.08 -26.74 -32.54
N GLU A 291 0.36 -27.99 -32.49
CA GLU A 291 -0.44 -29.19 -32.74
C GLU A 291 -1.48 -29.45 -31.64
N GLN A 292 -1.24 -28.96 -30.42
CA GLN A 292 -2.19 -28.99 -29.30
C GLN A 292 -3.19 -27.84 -29.44
N ARG A 293 -4.06 -27.96 -30.45
CA ARG A 293 -5.06 -26.95 -30.81
C ARG A 293 -6.45 -27.56 -30.96
N TRP A 294 -7.44 -26.85 -30.45
CA TRP A 294 -8.85 -27.16 -30.64
C TRP A 294 -9.62 -25.90 -31.06
N THR A 295 -10.58 -26.04 -31.96
CA THR A 295 -11.42 -24.94 -32.43
C THR A 295 -12.87 -25.36 -32.51
N THR A 296 -13.79 -24.46 -32.21
CA THR A 296 -15.23 -24.68 -32.38
C THR A 296 -15.92 -23.39 -32.78
N GLN A 297 -17.15 -23.52 -33.29
CA GLN A 297 -18.05 -22.41 -33.54
C GLN A 297 -19.43 -22.72 -32.97
N VAL A 298 -20.03 -21.74 -32.32
CA VAL A 298 -21.40 -21.83 -31.81
C VAL A 298 -22.17 -20.55 -32.10
N GLN A 299 -23.49 -20.67 -32.28
CA GLN A 299 -24.41 -19.54 -32.37
C GLN A 299 -25.35 -19.55 -31.17
N ILE A 300 -25.56 -18.38 -30.57
CA ILE A 300 -26.44 -18.20 -29.41
C ILE A 300 -27.24 -16.92 -29.61
N ASP A 301 -28.55 -16.99 -29.41
CA ASP A 301 -29.41 -15.81 -29.40
C ASP A 301 -29.36 -15.16 -28.01
N ALA A 302 -28.83 -13.93 -27.94
CA ALA A 302 -28.71 -13.18 -26.70
C ALA A 302 -30.09 -12.62 -26.31
N ASN A 303 -30.82 -13.38 -25.48
CA ASN A 303 -32.09 -12.97 -24.93
C ASN A 303 -31.93 -12.41 -23.49
N GLY A 304 -33.04 -11.96 -22.90
CA GLY A 304 -33.04 -11.41 -21.54
C GLY A 304 -32.70 -12.41 -20.43
N SER A 305 -32.77 -13.71 -20.71
CA SER A 305 -32.33 -14.78 -19.80
C SER A 305 -30.85 -15.10 -20.01
N GLN A 306 -30.20 -15.58 -18.96
CA GLN A 306 -28.81 -16.02 -19.04
C GLN A 306 -28.72 -17.36 -19.79
N ASN A 307 -28.10 -17.35 -20.96
CA ASN A 307 -27.83 -18.56 -21.74
C ASN A 307 -26.46 -19.10 -21.33
N ILE A 308 -26.40 -20.35 -20.85
CA ILE A 308 -25.17 -21.01 -20.41
C ILE A 308 -24.90 -22.20 -21.31
N THR A 309 -23.82 -22.12 -22.10
CA THR A 309 -23.37 -23.19 -22.99
C THR A 309 -22.07 -23.78 -22.48
N ARG A 310 -22.03 -25.10 -22.23
CA ARG A 310 -20.82 -25.81 -21.82
C ARG A 310 -20.18 -26.49 -23.03
N LEU A 311 -18.91 -26.24 -23.26
CA LEU A 311 -18.15 -26.65 -24.44
C LEU A 311 -16.96 -27.53 -24.03
N PRO A 312 -17.09 -28.87 -24.11
CA PRO A 312 -15.99 -29.77 -23.83
C PRO A 312 -14.86 -29.57 -24.84
N VAL A 313 -13.66 -29.26 -24.36
CA VAL A 313 -12.47 -29.18 -25.21
C VAL A 313 -12.02 -30.62 -25.49
N LEU A 314 -12.09 -31.04 -26.76
CA LEU A 314 -11.75 -32.40 -27.17
C LEU A 314 -10.23 -32.58 -27.34
N LEU A 315 -9.48 -32.09 -26.36
CA LEU A 315 -8.04 -32.13 -26.28
C LEU A 315 -7.67 -32.62 -24.87
N ALA A 316 -6.78 -33.61 -24.78
CA ALA A 316 -6.17 -33.95 -23.50
C ALA A 316 -5.15 -32.84 -23.16
N VAL A 317 -5.28 -32.24 -21.98
CA VAL A 317 -4.39 -31.18 -21.54
C VAL A 317 -3.01 -31.78 -21.23
N GLU A 318 -1.97 -31.16 -21.79
CA GLU A 318 -0.57 -31.45 -21.47
C GLU A 318 -0.01 -30.34 -20.58
N SER A 319 1.15 -30.55 -19.93
CA SER A 319 1.79 -29.52 -19.11
C SER A 319 2.15 -28.28 -19.93
N GLY A 320 1.80 -27.09 -19.44
CA GLY A 320 2.11 -25.81 -20.09
C GLY A 320 0.90 -24.88 -20.20
N TYR A 321 1.10 -23.71 -20.80
CA TYR A 321 0.07 -22.68 -20.89
C TYR A 321 -0.81 -22.82 -22.13
N TYR A 322 -2.12 -22.68 -21.95
CA TYR A 322 -3.12 -22.69 -23.02
C TYR A 322 -3.79 -21.32 -23.16
N ASN A 323 -3.70 -20.75 -24.36
CA ASN A 323 -4.46 -19.57 -24.76
C ASN A 323 -5.87 -19.98 -25.21
N VAL A 324 -6.87 -19.22 -24.78
CA VAL A 324 -8.26 -19.34 -25.23
C VAL A 324 -8.69 -18.01 -25.83
N GLU A 325 -8.93 -17.98 -27.14
CA GLU A 325 -9.37 -16.80 -27.88
C GLU A 325 -10.78 -17.05 -28.42
N CYS A 326 -11.70 -16.10 -28.23
CA CYS A 326 -13.04 -16.16 -28.78
C CYS A 326 -13.38 -14.86 -29.50
N LYS A 327 -13.54 -14.94 -30.83
CA LYS A 327 -14.11 -13.85 -31.61
C LYS A 327 -15.64 -14.01 -31.61
N ALA A 328 -16.34 -13.09 -30.97
CA ALA A 328 -17.79 -13.03 -30.94
C ALA A 328 -18.30 -11.94 -31.88
N GLU A 329 -19.21 -12.29 -32.77
CA GLU A 329 -19.80 -11.37 -33.77
C GLU A 329 -21.32 -11.39 -33.65
N SER A 330 -21.91 -10.23 -33.38
CA SER A 330 -23.35 -10.04 -33.34
C SER A 330 -23.90 -9.84 -34.75
N SER A 331 -25.13 -10.32 -34.98
CA SER A 331 -25.97 -9.99 -36.15
C SER A 331 -26.19 -8.49 -36.36
N THR A 332 -25.94 -7.66 -35.34
CA THR A 332 -25.97 -6.18 -35.42
C THR A 332 -24.63 -5.56 -35.86
N GLY A 333 -23.60 -6.37 -36.10
CA GLY A 333 -22.25 -5.93 -36.50
C GLY A 333 -21.30 -5.65 -35.35
N GLU A 334 -21.74 -5.81 -34.10
CA GLU A 334 -20.86 -5.70 -32.93
C GLU A 334 -19.87 -6.86 -32.87
N VAL A 335 -18.60 -6.54 -32.60
CA VAL A 335 -17.52 -7.53 -32.43
C VAL A 335 -16.94 -7.41 -31.02
N ARG A 336 -16.65 -8.56 -30.42
CA ARG A 336 -15.94 -8.71 -29.15
C ARG A 336 -14.86 -9.77 -29.30
N LEU A 337 -13.66 -9.50 -28.81
CA LEU A 337 -12.63 -10.53 -28.65
C LEU A 337 -12.48 -10.82 -27.15
N LEU A 338 -12.87 -12.04 -26.76
CA LEU A 338 -12.74 -12.51 -25.38
C LEU A 338 -11.44 -13.32 -25.27
N ARG A 339 -10.59 -12.93 -24.33
CA ARG A 339 -9.32 -13.59 -24.05
C ARG A 339 -9.38 -14.27 -22.69
N GLN A 340 -8.98 -15.54 -22.68
CA GLN A 340 -8.92 -16.41 -21.52
C GLN A 340 -7.66 -17.26 -21.57
N GLY A 341 -7.31 -17.85 -20.43
CA GLY A 341 -6.18 -18.77 -20.36
C GLY A 341 -6.32 -19.75 -19.20
N PHE A 342 -5.68 -20.90 -19.34
CA PHE A 342 -5.53 -21.88 -18.27
C PHE A 342 -4.20 -22.63 -18.42
N TRP A 343 -3.77 -23.29 -17.36
CA TRP A 343 -2.58 -24.14 -17.34
C TRP A 343 -2.96 -25.61 -17.42
N GLY A 344 -2.18 -26.40 -18.14
CA GLY A 344 -1.91 -27.77 -17.71
C GLY A 344 -0.80 -27.72 -16.69
N PHE A 345 -1.02 -28.32 -15.52
CA PHE A 345 -0.12 -28.21 -14.37
C PHE A 345 1.31 -28.60 -14.76
N ASP A 346 2.24 -27.66 -14.60
CA ASP A 346 3.63 -27.81 -15.03
C ASP A 346 4.55 -27.84 -13.79
N SER A 347 4.70 -29.03 -13.22
CA SER A 347 5.55 -29.22 -12.03
C SER A 347 7.02 -28.98 -12.30
N GLU A 348 7.48 -29.11 -13.56
CA GLU A 348 8.89 -28.87 -13.90
C GLU A 348 9.18 -27.38 -13.91
N LEU A 349 8.30 -26.56 -14.48
CA LEU A 349 8.40 -25.09 -14.44
C LEU A 349 8.50 -24.57 -12.99
N LEU A 350 7.66 -25.08 -12.08
CA LEU A 350 7.70 -24.68 -10.66
C LEU A 350 9.02 -25.03 -9.97
N LYS A 351 9.68 -26.12 -10.38
CA LYS A 351 10.96 -26.60 -9.81
C LYS A 351 12.19 -25.88 -10.34
N GLU A 352 12.06 -25.10 -11.42
CA GLU A 352 13.21 -24.43 -12.04
C GLU A 352 13.87 -23.42 -11.10
N GLY A 353 15.20 -23.40 -11.06
CA GLY A 353 15.99 -22.47 -10.24
C GLY A 353 16.18 -22.90 -8.79
N SER A 354 16.56 -21.94 -7.93
CA SER A 354 16.70 -22.16 -6.49
C SER A 354 15.64 -21.38 -5.70
N PRO A 355 15.21 -21.86 -4.52
CA PRO A 355 14.36 -21.08 -3.63
C PRO A 355 15.05 -19.76 -3.29
N VAL A 356 14.29 -18.68 -3.22
CA VAL A 356 14.80 -17.43 -2.63
C VAL A 356 15.05 -17.66 -1.15
N THR A 357 16.24 -17.27 -0.69
CA THR A 357 16.63 -17.29 0.72
C THR A 357 16.96 -15.87 1.18
N CYS A 358 17.39 -15.70 2.41
CA CYS A 358 17.83 -14.42 2.95
C CYS A 358 19.14 -14.54 3.73
N GLU A 359 19.89 -13.44 3.75
CA GLU A 359 20.95 -13.18 4.71
C GLU A 359 20.47 -12.13 5.73
N ARG A 360 21.39 -11.45 6.41
CA ARG A 360 21.06 -10.40 7.40
C ARG A 360 20.24 -9.24 6.84
N ASP A 361 20.50 -8.80 5.61
CA ASP A 361 19.91 -7.55 5.09
C ASP A 361 19.12 -7.71 3.79
N TYR A 362 19.44 -8.73 2.98
CA TYR A 362 18.89 -8.86 1.64
C TYR A 362 18.52 -10.31 1.32
N PHE A 363 17.60 -10.44 0.38
CA PHE A 363 17.23 -11.72 -0.21
C PHE A 363 18.27 -12.17 -1.23
N ILE A 364 18.42 -13.48 -1.39
CA ILE A 364 19.34 -14.12 -2.32
C ILE A 364 18.53 -14.98 -3.27
N LYS A 365 18.71 -14.76 -4.58
CA LYS A 365 18.13 -15.57 -5.66
C LYS A 365 19.24 -16.07 -6.56
N ASP A 366 19.36 -17.38 -6.70
CA ASP A 366 20.38 -18.05 -7.53
C ASP A 366 21.81 -17.58 -7.19
N GLY A 367 22.10 -17.46 -5.88
CA GLY A 367 23.41 -17.06 -5.35
C GLY A 367 23.75 -15.58 -5.49
N ARG A 368 22.80 -14.72 -5.89
CA ARG A 368 22.99 -13.28 -6.05
C ARG A 368 21.97 -12.49 -5.22
N PRO A 369 22.33 -11.32 -4.67
CA PRO A 369 21.37 -10.47 -3.97
C PRO A 369 20.21 -10.07 -4.86
N MET A 370 19.05 -9.91 -4.25
CA MET A 370 17.81 -9.49 -4.90
C MET A 370 17.20 -8.32 -4.10
N PRO A 371 17.66 -7.07 -4.37
CA PRO A 371 16.95 -5.88 -3.89
C PRO A 371 15.54 -5.87 -4.47
N VAL A 372 14.54 -5.66 -3.60
CA VAL A 372 13.13 -5.84 -3.96
C VAL A 372 12.55 -4.57 -4.54
N VAL A 373 12.10 -4.66 -5.79
CA VAL A 373 11.18 -3.71 -6.42
C VAL A 373 9.91 -4.51 -6.67
N GLY A 374 9.00 -4.45 -5.70
CA GLY A 374 7.83 -5.32 -5.66
C GLY A 374 6.52 -4.59 -5.93
N MET A 375 5.48 -5.38 -6.14
CA MET A 375 4.13 -4.89 -6.39
C MET A 375 3.09 -5.84 -5.79
N THR A 376 2.10 -5.29 -5.09
CA THR A 376 0.93 -6.06 -4.70
C THR A 376 -0.03 -6.19 -5.89
N TYR A 377 -0.54 -7.40 -6.12
CA TYR A 377 -1.33 -7.70 -7.31
C TYR A 377 -2.68 -8.35 -6.98
N MET A 378 -3.73 -7.73 -7.51
CA MET A 378 -4.99 -8.35 -7.87
C MET A 378 -5.31 -8.01 -9.33
N THR A 379 -6.07 -8.87 -9.99
CA THR A 379 -6.36 -8.78 -11.42
C THR A 379 -7.19 -7.55 -11.79
N SER A 380 -7.03 -7.06 -13.03
CA SER A 380 -7.72 -5.85 -13.51
C SER A 380 -9.22 -6.07 -13.82
N ASP A 381 -9.64 -7.31 -14.10
CA ASP A 381 -10.98 -7.63 -14.62
C ASP A 381 -12.03 -7.94 -13.54
N VAL A 382 -11.60 -8.54 -12.42
CA VAL A 382 -12.48 -8.93 -11.30
C VAL A 382 -11.92 -8.59 -9.90
N ALA A 383 -10.81 -7.85 -9.84
CA ALA A 383 -10.17 -7.40 -8.60
C ALA A 383 -9.96 -8.52 -7.57
N ARG A 384 -10.41 -8.35 -6.32
CA ARG A 384 -10.23 -9.33 -5.22
C ARG A 384 -10.95 -10.68 -5.45
N LYS A 385 -11.78 -10.82 -6.49
CA LYS A 385 -12.46 -12.08 -6.84
C LYS A 385 -11.62 -12.99 -7.74
N PHE A 386 -10.38 -12.62 -8.05
CA PHE A 386 -9.51 -13.31 -9.02
C PHE A 386 -9.30 -14.80 -8.76
N LEU A 387 -9.26 -15.27 -7.51
CA LEU A 387 -9.13 -16.71 -7.22
C LEU A 387 -10.43 -17.49 -7.48
N PHE A 388 -11.58 -16.82 -7.49
CA PHE A 388 -12.91 -17.42 -7.70
C PHE A 388 -13.41 -17.22 -9.14
N LEU A 389 -12.87 -16.23 -9.85
CA LEU A 389 -13.11 -15.94 -11.26
C LEU A 389 -11.76 -15.79 -11.98
N PRO A 390 -10.98 -16.88 -12.07
CA PRO A 390 -9.62 -16.81 -12.59
C PRO A 390 -9.60 -16.54 -14.10
N ASN A 391 -8.63 -15.73 -14.51
CA ASN A 391 -8.31 -15.48 -15.91
C ASN A 391 -6.79 -15.42 -16.09
N ALA A 392 -6.17 -16.56 -16.38
CA ALA A 392 -4.72 -16.63 -16.50
C ALA A 392 -4.17 -15.83 -17.69
N SER A 393 -5.00 -15.38 -18.64
CA SER A 393 -4.54 -14.48 -19.72
C SER A 393 -4.36 -13.04 -19.26
N VAL A 394 -5.21 -12.56 -18.35
CA VAL A 394 -5.04 -11.24 -17.74
C VAL A 394 -3.83 -11.24 -16.82
N TRP A 395 -3.66 -12.29 -16.00
CA TRP A 395 -2.48 -12.44 -15.16
C TRP A 395 -1.19 -12.49 -15.97
N ASP A 396 -1.16 -13.24 -17.08
CA ASP A 396 0.02 -13.35 -17.95
C ASP A 396 0.41 -11.98 -18.54
N ARG A 397 -0.58 -11.22 -19.03
CA ARG A 397 -0.37 -9.87 -19.57
C ARG A 397 0.15 -8.91 -18.49
N ASP A 398 -0.53 -8.85 -17.35
CA ASP A 398 -0.18 -7.91 -16.27
C ASP A 398 1.20 -8.26 -15.68
N MET A 399 1.50 -9.54 -15.47
CA MET A 399 2.81 -9.99 -14.98
C MET A 399 3.93 -9.74 -15.98
N ALA A 400 3.68 -9.88 -17.29
CA ALA A 400 4.62 -9.47 -18.32
C ALA A 400 4.90 -7.96 -18.27
N GLN A 401 3.85 -7.15 -18.08
CA GLN A 401 3.98 -5.69 -17.95
C GLN A 401 4.75 -5.31 -16.69
N MET A 402 4.43 -5.92 -15.54
CA MET A 402 5.18 -5.73 -14.30
C MET A 402 6.66 -6.11 -14.47
N ARG A 403 6.95 -7.24 -15.13
CA ARG A 403 8.33 -7.65 -15.39
C ARG A 403 9.06 -6.67 -16.29
N LYS A 404 8.39 -6.12 -17.32
CA LYS A 404 8.91 -5.04 -18.18
C LYS A 404 9.21 -3.77 -17.37
N ALA A 405 8.40 -3.47 -16.35
CA ALA A 405 8.62 -2.39 -15.40
C ALA A 405 9.75 -2.65 -14.39
N GLY A 406 10.48 -3.77 -14.51
CA GLY A 406 11.58 -4.11 -13.60
C GLY A 406 11.12 -4.63 -12.24
N ILE A 407 9.83 -4.88 -12.04
CA ILE A 407 9.31 -5.55 -10.86
C ILE A 407 9.85 -6.99 -10.82
N ASN A 408 10.27 -7.43 -9.64
CA ASN A 408 10.85 -8.76 -9.41
C ASN A 408 10.10 -9.58 -8.34
N TRP A 409 9.13 -8.97 -7.65
CA TRP A 409 8.40 -9.58 -6.55
C TRP A 409 6.93 -9.19 -6.58
N ILE A 410 6.03 -10.16 -6.47
CA ILE A 410 4.59 -9.96 -6.31
C ILE A 410 4.20 -10.31 -4.89
N ARG A 411 3.40 -9.44 -4.25
CA ARG A 411 2.61 -9.81 -3.07
C ARG A 411 1.16 -10.05 -3.49
N THR A 412 0.57 -11.15 -3.05
CA THR A 412 -0.83 -11.46 -3.31
C THR A 412 -1.35 -12.41 -2.23
N GLY A 413 -2.60 -12.84 -2.30
CA GLY A 413 -3.13 -13.82 -1.35
C GLY A 413 -4.64 -13.85 -1.26
N ILE A 414 -5.12 -14.35 -0.13
CA ILE A 414 -6.54 -14.46 0.22
C ILE A 414 -6.87 -13.34 1.18
N TRP A 415 -7.62 -12.35 0.68
CA TRP A 415 -7.97 -11.15 1.45
C TRP A 415 -9.31 -11.29 2.18
N THR A 416 -10.20 -12.16 1.70
CA THR A 416 -11.54 -12.42 2.27
C THR A 416 -12.08 -13.76 1.75
N ALA A 417 -13.30 -14.11 2.17
CA ALA A 417 -14.04 -15.26 1.69
C ALA A 417 -13.35 -16.60 1.96
N TYR A 418 -12.68 -16.74 3.11
CA TYR A 418 -11.98 -17.96 3.53
C TYR A 418 -12.85 -19.22 3.42
N ARG A 419 -14.16 -19.10 3.70
CA ARG A 419 -15.14 -20.19 3.57
C ARG A 419 -15.38 -20.64 2.13
N ASN A 420 -15.20 -19.76 1.15
CA ASN A 420 -15.27 -20.16 -0.26
C ASN A 420 -14.03 -20.99 -0.67
N VAL A 421 -12.91 -20.81 0.02
CA VAL A 421 -11.68 -21.59 -0.20
C VAL A 421 -11.71 -22.88 0.62
N MET A 422 -12.12 -22.84 1.89
CA MET A 422 -12.32 -24.01 2.74
C MET A 422 -13.59 -23.82 3.58
N GLN A 423 -14.70 -24.38 3.11
CA GLN A 423 -16.02 -24.18 3.73
C GLN A 423 -16.12 -24.81 5.12
N VAL A 424 -15.56 -26.02 5.25
CA VAL A 424 -15.53 -26.83 6.48
C VAL A 424 -14.07 -27.25 6.72
N ASP A 425 -13.65 -27.32 7.99
CA ASP A 425 -12.31 -27.78 8.38
C ASP A 425 -11.85 -29.00 7.57
N GLY A 426 -10.69 -28.88 6.92
CA GLY A 426 -10.04 -29.95 6.15
C GLY A 426 -10.56 -30.18 4.73
N HIS A 427 -11.58 -29.43 4.28
CA HIS A 427 -12.21 -29.61 2.96
C HIS A 427 -12.08 -28.35 2.10
N ALA A 428 -10.87 -28.14 1.55
CA ALA A 428 -10.60 -27.04 0.62
C ALA A 428 -11.22 -27.30 -0.76
N SER A 429 -11.62 -26.21 -1.44
CA SER A 429 -12.19 -26.21 -2.78
C SER A 429 -11.10 -26.43 -3.82
N GLU A 430 -11.24 -27.50 -4.61
CA GLU A 430 -10.33 -27.80 -5.72
C GLU A 430 -10.31 -26.67 -6.77
N GLU A 431 -11.42 -25.95 -6.95
CA GLU A 431 -11.48 -24.78 -7.83
C GLU A 431 -10.54 -23.67 -7.37
N ALA A 432 -10.56 -23.36 -6.07
CA ALA A 432 -9.70 -22.33 -5.49
C ALA A 432 -8.22 -22.77 -5.48
N LEU A 433 -7.93 -24.03 -5.14
CA LEU A 433 -6.57 -24.56 -5.15
C LEU A 433 -5.95 -24.51 -6.55
N ARG A 434 -6.71 -24.89 -7.59
CA ARG A 434 -6.24 -24.82 -8.99
C ARG A 434 -6.07 -23.39 -9.51
N SER A 435 -6.82 -22.43 -8.99
CA SER A 435 -6.57 -21.00 -9.23
C SER A 435 -5.24 -20.54 -8.65
N ILE A 436 -4.91 -20.98 -7.43
CA ILE A 436 -3.61 -20.67 -6.79
C ILE A 436 -2.48 -21.30 -7.61
N ASP A 437 -2.61 -22.58 -8.03
CA ASP A 437 -1.61 -23.23 -8.86
C ASP A 437 -1.33 -22.45 -10.15
N ALA A 438 -2.40 -22.07 -10.86
CA ALA A 438 -2.31 -21.34 -12.11
C ALA A 438 -1.69 -19.95 -11.92
N PHE A 439 -2.01 -19.28 -10.82
CA PHE A 439 -1.41 -17.98 -10.48
C PHE A 439 0.11 -18.12 -10.29
N LEU A 440 0.54 -19.10 -9.48
CA LEU A 440 1.96 -19.34 -9.23
C LEU A 440 2.71 -19.79 -10.49
N LEU A 441 2.11 -20.62 -11.34
CA LEU A 441 2.67 -20.98 -12.66
C LEU A 441 2.84 -19.75 -13.56
N THR A 442 1.85 -18.84 -13.56
CA THR A 442 1.91 -17.61 -14.35
C THR A 442 3.01 -16.68 -13.84
N ALA A 443 3.14 -16.50 -12.52
CA ALA A 443 4.23 -15.71 -11.95
C ALA A 443 5.61 -16.31 -12.27
N LYS A 444 5.74 -17.65 -12.19
CA LYS A 444 6.98 -18.36 -12.52
C LYS A 444 7.41 -18.14 -13.96
N ARG A 445 6.46 -18.16 -14.90
CA ARG A 445 6.71 -17.90 -16.33
C ARG A 445 7.41 -16.56 -16.58
N HIS A 446 7.15 -15.57 -15.74
CA HIS A 446 7.73 -14.22 -15.83
C HIS A 446 8.89 -13.97 -14.85
N ASP A 447 9.40 -15.02 -14.21
CA ASP A 447 10.50 -14.97 -13.24
C ASP A 447 10.22 -14.06 -12.01
N LEU A 448 8.95 -13.98 -11.60
CA LEU A 448 8.52 -13.18 -10.45
C LEU A 448 8.49 -14.04 -9.17
N GLN A 449 9.13 -13.56 -8.10
CA GLN A 449 8.96 -14.12 -6.76
C GLN A 449 7.55 -13.80 -6.24
N VAL A 450 6.91 -14.70 -5.49
CA VAL A 450 5.57 -14.48 -4.93
C VAL A 450 5.58 -14.64 -3.42
N THR A 451 5.18 -13.59 -2.70
CA THR A 451 4.68 -13.72 -1.32
C THR A 451 3.17 -13.98 -1.38
N PHE A 452 2.73 -15.12 -0.86
CA PHE A 452 1.32 -15.48 -0.77
C PHE A 452 0.79 -15.34 0.66
N THR A 453 -0.14 -14.41 0.87
CA THR A 453 -0.76 -14.09 2.17
C THR A 453 -1.97 -14.98 2.46
N PHE A 454 -1.99 -15.64 3.62
CA PHE A 454 -3.06 -16.56 4.00
C PHE A 454 -4.26 -15.89 4.68
N PHE A 455 -4.04 -14.88 5.51
CA PHE A 455 -5.09 -14.23 6.32
C PHE A 455 -4.98 -12.70 6.26
N SER A 456 -6.05 -12.00 6.67
CA SER A 456 -6.11 -10.54 6.74
C SER A 456 -6.77 -10.10 8.04
N PHE A 457 -6.10 -9.24 8.79
CA PHE A 457 -6.50 -8.59 10.05
C PHE A 457 -6.74 -9.55 11.21
N THR A 458 -7.58 -10.56 11.02
CA THR A 458 -7.82 -11.66 11.97
C THR A 458 -7.99 -12.99 11.21
N PRO A 459 -7.33 -14.08 11.65
CA PRO A 459 -7.53 -15.40 11.06
C PRO A 459 -8.98 -15.88 11.18
N GLU A 460 -9.44 -16.66 10.21
CA GLU A 460 -10.74 -17.33 10.28
C GLU A 460 -10.76 -18.37 11.42
N THR A 461 -11.88 -18.45 12.15
CA THR A 461 -12.02 -19.34 13.31
C THR A 461 -12.51 -20.74 12.92
N TRP A 462 -13.02 -20.92 11.71
CA TRP A 462 -13.76 -22.12 11.32
C TRP A 462 -14.86 -22.44 12.34
N GLU A 463 -14.86 -23.63 12.93
CA GLU A 463 -15.85 -24.02 13.93
C GLU A 463 -15.38 -23.77 15.38
N GLY A 464 -14.28 -23.02 15.55
CA GLY A 464 -13.79 -22.52 16.83
C GLY A 464 -14.41 -21.17 17.23
N GLN A 465 -13.99 -20.65 18.39
CA GLN A 465 -14.52 -19.42 18.99
C GLN A 465 -13.51 -18.27 19.03
N ASN A 466 -12.21 -18.56 19.23
CA ASN A 466 -11.15 -17.55 19.27
C ASN A 466 -10.15 -17.78 18.11
N PRO A 467 -9.75 -16.75 17.36
CA PRO A 467 -8.91 -16.93 16.16
C PRO A 467 -7.45 -17.28 16.47
N TYR A 468 -6.93 -16.95 17.65
CA TYR A 468 -5.51 -17.13 18.00
C TYR A 468 -5.29 -18.21 19.07
N LEU A 469 -6.24 -18.37 19.99
CA LEU A 469 -6.07 -19.14 21.23
C LEU A 469 -6.90 -20.41 21.31
N ASP A 470 -7.95 -20.55 20.49
CA ASP A 470 -8.75 -21.78 20.45
C ASP A 470 -7.99 -22.86 19.63
N PRO A 471 -7.59 -23.99 20.24
CA PRO A 471 -6.89 -25.05 19.52
C PRO A 471 -7.66 -25.57 18.30
N ARG A 472 -9.00 -25.52 18.32
CA ARG A 472 -9.82 -25.92 17.17
C ARG A 472 -9.62 -24.96 15.98
N SER A 473 -9.62 -23.65 16.24
CA SER A 473 -9.37 -22.64 15.19
C SER A 473 -7.97 -22.80 14.61
N VAL A 474 -6.95 -22.92 15.46
CA VAL A 474 -5.54 -23.03 15.03
C VAL A 474 -5.31 -24.31 14.23
N GLU A 475 -5.89 -25.45 14.62
CA GLU A 475 -5.78 -26.69 13.83
C GLU A 475 -6.49 -26.61 12.48
N ALA A 476 -7.63 -25.91 12.39
CA ALA A 476 -8.29 -25.66 11.12
C ALA A 476 -7.44 -24.74 10.21
N GLN A 477 -6.83 -23.68 10.77
CA GLN A 477 -5.90 -22.80 10.05
C GLN A 477 -4.68 -23.57 9.52
N LYS A 478 -4.12 -24.50 10.31
CA LYS A 478 -3.03 -25.38 9.85
C LYS A 478 -3.46 -26.27 8.70
N ARG A 479 -4.67 -26.86 8.76
CA ARG A 479 -5.21 -27.66 7.66
C ARG A 479 -5.48 -26.84 6.40
N PHE A 480 -5.98 -25.62 6.58
CA PHE A 480 -6.13 -24.65 5.50
C PHE A 480 -4.79 -24.37 4.80
N ILE A 481 -3.77 -23.98 5.55
CA ILE A 481 -2.42 -23.74 5.03
C ILE A 481 -1.87 -24.99 4.34
N ARG A 482 -1.96 -26.18 4.98
CA ARG A 482 -1.50 -27.46 4.40
C ARG A 482 -2.17 -27.79 3.07
N SER A 483 -3.45 -27.44 2.89
CA SER A 483 -4.16 -27.69 1.62
C SER A 483 -3.54 -26.94 0.43
N ILE A 484 -2.90 -25.80 0.69
CA ILE A 484 -2.23 -24.97 -0.31
C ILE A 484 -0.77 -25.39 -0.45
N ILE A 485 0.01 -25.32 0.63
CA ILE A 485 1.48 -25.48 0.56
C ILE A 485 1.90 -26.89 0.12
N SER A 486 1.09 -27.92 0.40
CA SER A 486 1.42 -29.30 0.04
C SER A 486 1.47 -29.55 -1.48
N ARG A 487 0.81 -28.70 -2.28
CA ARG A 487 0.87 -28.69 -3.75
C ARG A 487 2.14 -28.01 -4.28
N HIS A 488 2.79 -27.19 -3.45
CA HIS A 488 3.89 -26.31 -3.84
C HIS A 488 5.23 -26.62 -3.17
N LYS A 489 5.39 -27.79 -2.52
CA LYS A 489 6.62 -28.20 -1.81
C LYS A 489 7.93 -28.03 -2.57
N GLN A 490 7.86 -28.13 -3.90
CA GLN A 490 9.03 -28.06 -4.77
C GLN A 490 9.11 -26.75 -5.56
N SER A 491 8.14 -25.83 -5.38
CA SER A 491 8.11 -24.55 -6.08
C SER A 491 9.28 -23.68 -5.60
N LYS A 492 9.97 -23.02 -6.53
CA LYS A 492 11.21 -22.27 -6.22
C LYS A 492 11.03 -20.76 -6.11
N HIS A 493 9.82 -20.24 -6.33
CA HIS A 493 9.56 -18.82 -6.43
C HIS A 493 8.43 -18.34 -5.50
N VAL A 494 8.21 -19.02 -4.36
CA VAL A 494 7.14 -18.67 -3.42
C VAL A 494 7.60 -18.68 -1.96
N ASP A 495 7.11 -17.69 -1.21
CA ASP A 495 7.20 -17.57 0.24
C ASP A 495 5.81 -17.23 0.81
N TRP A 496 5.67 -17.34 2.12
CA TRP A 496 4.36 -17.37 2.78
C TRP A 496 4.21 -16.25 3.80
N ASP A 497 3.20 -15.40 3.62
CA ASP A 497 2.81 -14.39 4.60
C ASP A 497 1.64 -14.95 5.43
N LEU A 498 1.85 -15.08 6.74
CA LEU A 498 0.85 -15.65 7.63
C LEU A 498 -0.39 -14.77 7.71
N ILE A 499 -0.23 -13.45 7.76
CA ILE A 499 -1.35 -12.53 7.94
C ILE A 499 -0.97 -11.09 7.57
N ASN A 500 -1.89 -10.42 6.87
CA ASN A 500 -1.86 -8.99 6.63
C ASN A 500 -2.41 -8.21 7.83
N GLU A 501 -1.58 -7.35 8.43
CA GLU A 501 -1.91 -6.33 9.44
C GLU A 501 -2.64 -6.89 10.68
N PRO A 502 -1.99 -7.78 11.45
CA PRO A 502 -2.64 -8.52 12.52
C PRO A 502 -3.24 -7.62 13.61
N SER A 503 -4.50 -7.90 13.96
CA SER A 503 -5.23 -7.29 15.06
C SER A 503 -5.59 -8.34 16.11
N MET A 504 -5.26 -8.08 17.38
CA MET A 504 -5.47 -9.00 18.51
C MET A 504 -6.53 -8.42 19.47
N PHE A 505 -7.48 -9.14 20.05
CA PHE A 505 -7.95 -10.51 19.78
C PHE A 505 -9.38 -10.52 19.25
N ASP A 506 -10.02 -9.36 19.14
CA ASP A 506 -11.45 -9.21 18.87
C ASP A 506 -11.74 -8.78 17.41
N PRO A 507 -12.20 -9.70 16.53
CA PRO A 507 -12.37 -9.43 15.09
C PRO A 507 -13.27 -8.24 14.70
N PRO A 508 -14.33 -7.88 15.44
CA PRO A 508 -15.12 -6.68 15.14
C PRO A 508 -14.40 -5.35 15.40
N ARG A 509 -13.27 -5.34 16.14
CA ARG A 509 -12.55 -4.12 16.58
C ARG A 509 -11.09 -4.06 16.06
N ILE A 510 -10.88 -4.43 14.80
CA ILE A 510 -9.58 -4.30 14.10
C ILE A 510 -9.08 -2.85 14.04
N PHE A 511 -7.76 -2.67 13.85
CA PHE A 511 -7.08 -1.36 13.78
C PHE A 511 -7.28 -0.45 15.01
N SER A 512 -7.66 -1.04 16.13
CA SER A 512 -7.73 -0.37 17.41
C SER A 512 -6.35 0.08 17.90
N ASP A 513 -6.29 1.19 18.66
CA ASP A 513 -5.12 1.56 19.46
C ASP A 513 -4.89 0.50 20.55
N GLY A 514 -3.98 -0.44 20.30
CA GLY A 514 -3.67 -1.57 21.16
C GLY A 514 -4.64 -2.75 21.05
N PRO A 515 -4.39 -3.85 21.80
CA PRO A 515 -5.22 -5.04 21.77
C PRO A 515 -6.66 -4.78 22.29
N ARG A 516 -7.60 -5.62 21.85
CA ARG A 516 -9.00 -5.62 22.30
C ARG A 516 -9.40 -7.00 22.80
N SER A 517 -10.01 -7.04 23.98
CA SER A 517 -10.40 -8.30 24.61
C SER A 517 -11.61 -8.91 23.92
N ALA A 518 -11.46 -10.15 23.48
CA ALA A 518 -12.57 -10.98 23.00
C ALA A 518 -13.48 -11.43 24.17
N ARG A 519 -12.96 -11.37 25.41
CA ARG A 519 -13.64 -11.73 26.68
C ARG A 519 -14.12 -13.18 26.74
N ASP A 520 -13.65 -14.01 25.82
CA ASP A 520 -13.98 -15.42 25.75
C ASP A 520 -13.19 -16.24 26.79
N PRO A 521 -13.57 -17.52 27.01
CA PRO A 521 -12.89 -18.38 27.98
C PRO A 521 -11.42 -18.69 27.65
N PHE A 522 -11.03 -18.71 26.37
CA PHE A 522 -9.66 -19.03 25.95
C PHE A 522 -8.72 -17.87 26.28
N GLU A 523 -9.11 -16.63 25.98
CA GLU A 523 -8.34 -15.44 26.33
C GLU A 523 -8.15 -15.33 27.84
N LYS A 524 -9.22 -15.51 28.62
CA LYS A 524 -9.14 -15.42 30.09
C LYS A 524 -8.22 -16.47 30.68
N ALA A 525 -8.31 -17.72 30.22
CA ALA A 525 -7.47 -18.80 30.70
C ALA A 525 -5.99 -18.57 30.32
N ALA A 526 -5.72 -18.17 29.07
CA ALA A 526 -4.37 -17.89 28.60
C ALA A 526 -3.75 -16.69 29.33
N PHE A 527 -4.53 -15.63 29.57
CA PHE A 527 -4.06 -14.44 30.29
C PHE A 527 -3.71 -14.76 31.75
N ALA A 528 -4.57 -15.50 32.46
CA ALA A 528 -4.29 -15.94 33.83
C ALA A 528 -3.01 -16.79 33.90
N ALA A 529 -2.85 -17.76 32.99
CA ALA A 529 -1.66 -18.62 32.94
C ALA A 529 -0.38 -17.81 32.63
N TRP A 530 -0.47 -16.88 31.67
CA TRP A 530 0.66 -16.00 31.31
C TRP A 530 1.08 -15.10 32.46
N LEU A 531 0.12 -14.51 33.20
CA LEU A 531 0.42 -13.70 34.38
C LEU A 531 1.12 -14.52 35.46
N GLN A 532 0.69 -15.76 35.67
CA GLN A 532 1.33 -16.67 36.62
C GLN A 532 2.76 -17.00 36.21
N GLU A 533 2.99 -17.28 34.92
CA GLU A 533 4.31 -17.55 34.34
C GLU A 533 5.25 -16.35 34.50
N ARG A 534 4.80 -15.14 34.15
CA ARG A 534 5.60 -13.91 34.20
C ARG A 534 5.90 -13.42 35.62
N HIS A 535 4.91 -13.47 36.52
CA HIS A 535 5.00 -12.81 37.83
C HIS A 535 5.27 -13.77 39.00
N GLY A 536 4.92 -15.05 38.87
CA GLY A 536 5.14 -16.10 39.88
C GLY A 536 4.32 -15.98 41.17
N SER A 537 3.91 -14.78 41.60
CA SER A 537 3.12 -14.51 42.81
C SER A 537 2.03 -13.48 42.55
N VAL A 538 0.81 -13.75 43.06
CA VAL A 538 -0.33 -12.84 42.93
C VAL A 538 -0.12 -11.56 43.76
N GLU A 539 0.60 -11.66 44.89
CA GLU A 539 0.95 -10.52 45.75
C GLU A 539 1.87 -9.52 45.02
N ARG A 540 2.79 -10.02 44.19
CA ARG A 540 3.60 -9.18 43.31
C ARG A 540 2.70 -8.43 42.32
N LEU A 541 1.77 -9.13 41.67
CA LEU A 541 0.86 -8.55 40.70
C LEU A 541 -0.07 -7.50 41.32
N GLN A 542 -0.64 -7.79 42.49
CA GLN A 542 -1.40 -6.85 43.31
C GLN A 542 -0.62 -5.55 43.57
N LYS A 543 0.67 -5.66 43.91
CA LYS A 543 1.56 -4.50 44.10
C LYS A 543 1.79 -3.71 42.81
N LEU A 544 1.95 -4.38 41.66
CA LEU A 544 2.18 -3.74 40.36
C LEU A 544 0.92 -3.05 39.82
N TRP A 545 -0.24 -3.69 39.99
CA TRP A 545 -1.53 -3.22 39.52
C TRP A 545 -2.26 -2.30 40.50
N ASN A 546 -1.67 -2.08 41.68
CA ASN A 546 -2.27 -1.32 42.77
C ASN A 546 -3.65 -1.87 43.17
N MET A 547 -3.73 -3.18 43.39
CA MET A 547 -4.95 -3.91 43.74
C MET A 547 -4.84 -4.55 45.13
N THR A 548 -5.97 -4.66 45.83
CA THR A 548 -6.04 -5.39 47.10
C THR A 548 -6.24 -6.90 46.87
N PRO A 549 -5.99 -7.76 47.89
CA PRO A 549 -6.32 -9.18 47.80
C PRO A 549 -7.78 -9.47 47.46
N ASP A 550 -8.73 -8.63 47.87
CA ASP A 550 -10.14 -8.79 47.51
C ASP A 550 -10.42 -8.46 46.03
N GLN A 551 -9.64 -7.54 45.44
CA GLN A 551 -9.76 -7.17 44.02
C GLN A 551 -9.09 -8.17 43.08
N LEU A 552 -8.01 -8.80 43.52
CA LEU A 552 -7.26 -9.80 42.77
C LEU A 552 -6.84 -10.96 43.70
N PRO A 553 -7.76 -11.86 44.06
CA PRO A 553 -7.47 -12.93 45.02
C PRO A 553 -6.62 -14.05 44.43
N SER A 554 -6.62 -14.23 43.11
CA SER A 554 -5.81 -15.22 42.39
C SER A 554 -5.55 -14.76 40.95
N PHE A 555 -4.65 -15.45 40.24
CA PHE A 555 -4.40 -15.18 38.81
C PHE A 555 -5.63 -15.43 37.95
N GLU A 556 -6.43 -16.46 38.25
CA GLU A 556 -7.67 -16.80 37.54
C GLU A 556 -8.76 -15.72 37.69
N SER A 557 -8.62 -14.84 38.68
CA SER A 557 -9.51 -13.70 38.88
C SER A 557 -9.11 -12.49 38.03
N ALA A 558 -7.92 -12.52 37.40
CA ALA A 558 -7.49 -11.46 36.50
C ALA A 558 -8.33 -11.50 35.21
N VAL A 559 -8.84 -10.33 34.82
CA VAL A 559 -9.56 -10.15 33.57
C VAL A 559 -8.72 -9.26 32.66
N PRO A 560 -8.60 -9.57 31.35
CA PRO A 560 -8.02 -8.65 30.37
C PRO A 560 -8.68 -7.25 30.48
N PRO A 561 -7.90 -6.17 30.63
CA PRO A 561 -8.47 -4.83 30.74
C PRO A 561 -9.03 -4.33 29.40
N GLU A 562 -9.97 -3.39 29.47
CA GLU A 562 -10.47 -2.63 28.32
C GLU A 562 -10.01 -1.17 28.37
N PRO A 563 -9.93 -0.46 27.21
CA PRO A 563 -9.43 0.91 27.17
C PRO A 563 -10.12 1.87 28.13
N GLU A 564 -11.44 1.71 28.34
CA GLU A 564 -12.22 2.57 29.22
C GLU A 564 -11.86 2.38 30.71
N GLU A 565 -11.17 1.30 31.08
CA GLU A 565 -10.68 1.01 32.44
C GLU A 565 -9.27 1.55 32.69
N ILE A 566 -8.60 2.04 31.64
CA ILE A 566 -7.21 2.51 31.66
C ILE A 566 -7.19 4.04 31.58
N ASN A 567 -6.39 4.65 32.43
CA ASN A 567 -6.16 6.09 32.42
C ASN A 567 -5.06 6.42 31.41
N PHE A 568 -5.42 6.51 30.12
CA PHE A 568 -4.51 6.89 29.03
C PHE A 568 -4.26 8.40 28.92
N ASP A 569 -5.22 9.23 29.34
CA ASP A 569 -5.06 10.69 29.44
C ASP A 569 -4.84 11.15 30.89
N VAL A 570 -4.03 12.18 31.12
CA VAL A 570 -3.69 12.69 32.45
C VAL A 570 -4.90 13.30 33.17
N GLN A 571 -5.95 13.63 32.43
CA GLN A 571 -7.21 14.19 32.93
C GLN A 571 -8.29 13.13 33.19
N ASP A 572 -7.97 11.84 33.00
CA ASP A 572 -8.88 10.72 33.21
C ASP A 572 -8.98 10.32 34.70
N MET A 573 -9.53 11.22 35.51
CA MET A 573 -9.55 11.13 36.98
C MET A 573 -10.93 10.88 37.60
N HIS A 574 -11.97 10.69 36.78
CA HIS A 574 -13.34 10.55 37.26
C HIS A 574 -13.57 9.27 38.09
N GLN A 575 -12.76 8.24 37.88
CA GLN A 575 -12.76 6.99 38.64
C GLN A 575 -11.31 6.57 38.94
N GLY A 576 -11.10 5.83 40.03
CA GLY A 576 -9.77 5.31 40.40
C GLY A 576 -9.33 4.16 39.50
N LYS A 577 -8.94 4.47 38.26
CA LYS A 577 -8.51 3.51 37.23
C LYS A 577 -7.19 2.82 37.58
N LYS A 578 -7.01 1.59 37.10
CA LYS A 578 -5.85 0.72 37.36
C LYS A 578 -5.02 0.55 36.09
N GLY A 579 -4.46 1.66 35.59
CA GLY A 579 -3.85 1.70 34.26
C GLY A 579 -2.62 0.83 34.06
N THR A 580 -1.86 0.55 35.12
CA THR A 580 -0.61 -0.22 35.01
C THR A 580 -0.81 -1.67 34.56
N ARG A 581 -2.06 -2.17 34.59
CA ARG A 581 -2.48 -3.45 34.00
C ARG A 581 -2.23 -3.54 32.49
N TRP A 582 -2.25 -2.40 31.81
CA TRP A 582 -2.22 -2.37 30.35
C TRP A 582 -0.91 -2.90 29.77
N LEU A 583 0.23 -2.60 30.42
CA LEU A 583 1.54 -3.11 30.02
C LEU A 583 1.53 -4.64 29.90
N ASP A 584 1.01 -5.32 30.93
CA ASP A 584 0.91 -6.78 30.92
C ASP A 584 -0.04 -7.30 29.84
N TYR A 585 -1.12 -6.58 29.52
CA TYR A 585 -2.05 -7.00 28.47
C TYR A 585 -1.46 -6.85 27.06
N VAL A 586 -0.70 -5.79 26.82
CA VAL A 586 0.01 -5.59 25.55
C VAL A 586 1.13 -6.61 25.40
N LEU A 587 1.94 -6.85 26.43
CA LEU A 587 2.98 -7.89 26.38
C LEU A 587 2.39 -9.29 26.17
N PHE A 588 1.27 -9.60 26.84
CA PHE A 588 0.52 -10.82 26.60
C PHE A 588 0.09 -10.95 25.12
N SER A 589 -0.37 -9.87 24.49
CA SER A 589 -0.80 -9.92 23.09
C SER A 589 0.36 -10.19 22.12
N MET A 590 1.55 -9.64 22.39
CA MET A 590 2.78 -9.95 21.64
C MET A 590 3.13 -11.44 21.74
N ASP A 591 3.17 -11.96 22.96
CA ASP A 591 3.54 -13.36 23.21
C ASP A 591 2.54 -14.34 22.60
N MET A 592 1.23 -14.04 22.68
CA MET A 592 0.21 -14.90 22.06
C MET A 592 0.27 -14.84 20.53
N HIS A 593 0.55 -13.68 19.95
CA HIS A 593 0.78 -13.56 18.52
C HIS A 593 1.99 -14.40 18.08
N ASN A 594 3.11 -14.31 18.80
CA ASN A 594 4.31 -15.11 18.54
C ASN A 594 4.03 -16.61 18.65
N ARG A 595 3.30 -17.05 19.68
CA ARG A 595 2.90 -18.46 19.84
C ARG A 595 2.06 -18.95 18.67
N TRP A 596 1.07 -18.16 18.24
CA TRP A 596 0.25 -18.48 17.08
C TRP A 596 1.08 -18.55 15.79
N ALA A 597 1.93 -17.55 15.54
CA ALA A 597 2.79 -17.49 14.37
C ALA A 597 3.79 -18.66 14.34
N ALA A 598 4.38 -19.03 15.48
CA ALA A 598 5.29 -20.19 15.61
C ALA A 598 4.62 -21.51 15.21
N GLU A 599 3.37 -21.73 15.62
CA GLU A 599 2.61 -22.94 15.29
C GLU A 599 2.36 -23.06 13.79
N LEU A 600 2.03 -21.96 13.12
CA LEU A 600 1.82 -21.93 11.67
C LEU A 600 3.15 -22.00 10.91
N TYR A 601 4.17 -21.28 11.35
CA TYR A 601 5.53 -21.34 10.82
C TYR A 601 6.06 -22.78 10.82
N LYS A 602 5.97 -23.46 11.97
CA LYS A 602 6.39 -24.86 12.10
C LYS A 602 5.62 -25.77 11.15
N THR A 603 4.30 -25.58 11.05
CA THR A 603 3.44 -26.33 10.12
C THR A 603 3.90 -26.16 8.67
N ILE A 604 4.30 -24.94 8.28
CA ILE A 604 4.84 -24.67 6.95
C ILE A 604 6.20 -25.34 6.76
N LYS A 605 7.13 -25.19 7.70
CA LYS A 605 8.49 -25.77 7.61
C LYS A 605 8.50 -27.31 7.63
N GLU A 606 7.52 -27.95 8.25
CA GLU A 606 7.33 -29.41 8.18
C GLU A 606 7.03 -29.89 6.75
N GLU A 607 6.30 -29.10 5.96
CA GLU A 607 5.93 -29.45 4.58
C GLU A 607 6.89 -28.88 3.53
N CYS A 608 7.40 -27.66 3.77
CA CYS A 608 8.20 -26.83 2.86
C CYS A 608 9.39 -26.21 3.62
N PRO A 609 10.41 -26.99 4.01
CA PRO A 609 11.51 -26.52 4.86
C PRO A 609 12.32 -25.36 4.25
N ASP A 610 12.39 -25.30 2.91
CA ASP A 610 13.17 -24.30 2.18
C ASP A 610 12.38 -23.02 1.84
N HIS A 611 11.08 -22.94 2.15
CA HIS A 611 10.26 -21.77 1.85
C HIS A 611 10.33 -20.77 3.00
N MET A 612 10.49 -19.48 2.68
CA MET A 612 10.47 -18.43 3.70
C MET A 612 9.04 -18.14 4.20
N VAL A 613 8.93 -17.64 5.42
CA VAL A 613 7.69 -17.29 6.11
C VAL A 613 7.82 -15.93 6.78
N THR A 614 6.79 -15.10 6.68
CA THR A 614 6.73 -13.76 7.28
C THR A 614 5.34 -13.44 7.87
N VAL A 615 5.24 -12.28 8.50
CA VAL A 615 4.00 -11.58 8.86
C VAL A 615 3.99 -10.22 8.15
N GLY A 616 2.88 -9.84 7.52
CA GLY A 616 2.68 -8.51 6.94
C GLY A 616 2.27 -7.51 8.01
N GLN A 617 3.22 -6.74 8.53
CA GLN A 617 2.99 -5.84 9.66
C GLN A 617 2.69 -4.42 9.19
N ASP A 618 1.67 -3.80 9.77
CA ASP A 618 1.31 -2.42 9.41
C ASP A 618 2.08 -1.35 10.20
N GLU A 619 1.64 -0.08 10.15
CA GLU A 619 2.15 1.03 10.98
C GLU A 619 1.75 0.86 12.47
N ALA A 620 2.04 -0.31 13.03
CA ALA A 620 1.72 -0.70 14.40
C ALA A 620 2.61 -0.06 15.46
N LEU A 621 3.83 0.36 15.09
CA LEU A 621 4.75 1.03 15.99
C LEU A 621 4.09 2.33 16.51
N GLY A 622 3.97 2.49 17.83
CA GLY A 622 3.25 3.61 18.47
C GLY A 622 1.74 3.39 18.68
N ALA A 623 1.19 2.30 18.14
CA ALA A 623 -0.20 1.88 18.31
C ALA A 623 -0.35 0.60 19.18
N GLN A 624 0.74 0.11 19.82
CA GLN A 624 0.72 -1.03 20.75
C GLN A 624 0.17 -2.35 20.16
N ARG A 625 0.41 -2.55 18.86
CA ARG A 625 0.04 -3.74 18.08
C ARG A 625 1.28 -4.60 17.81
N PRO A 626 1.14 -5.85 17.32
CA PRO A 626 2.28 -6.75 17.10
C PRO A 626 3.48 -6.04 16.48
N SER A 627 4.67 -6.26 17.05
CA SER A 627 5.88 -5.54 16.67
C SER A 627 6.90 -6.46 16.00
N PRO A 628 7.58 -6.00 14.93
CA PRO A 628 8.66 -6.76 14.28
C PRO A 628 9.78 -7.21 15.21
N PHE A 629 10.12 -6.42 16.23
CA PHE A 629 11.13 -6.84 17.21
C PHE A 629 10.69 -8.00 18.10
N PHE A 630 9.39 -8.27 18.22
CA PHE A 630 8.87 -9.41 18.99
C PHE A 630 8.69 -10.62 18.09
N TYR A 631 7.89 -10.52 17.03
CA TYR A 631 7.63 -11.68 16.17
C TYR A 631 8.81 -12.06 15.28
N GLY A 632 9.85 -11.21 15.22
CA GLY A 632 11.08 -11.47 14.49
C GLY A 632 11.70 -12.83 14.81
N GLU A 633 11.52 -13.37 16.02
CA GLU A 633 12.05 -14.70 16.40
C GLU A 633 11.34 -15.88 15.69
N VAL A 634 10.12 -15.68 15.18
CA VAL A 634 9.25 -16.73 14.60
C VAL A 634 8.99 -16.57 13.09
N VAL A 635 9.78 -15.75 12.40
CA VAL A 635 9.72 -15.51 10.94
C VAL A 635 11.11 -15.54 10.32
N ASP A 636 11.23 -15.74 9.00
CA ASP A 636 12.51 -15.70 8.29
C ASP A 636 12.96 -14.25 8.00
N TYR A 637 12.02 -13.32 7.83
CA TYR A 637 12.27 -11.90 7.63
C TYR A 637 11.14 -11.06 8.23
N THR A 638 11.40 -9.77 8.49
CA THR A 638 10.40 -8.84 9.03
C THR A 638 9.85 -7.91 7.95
N THR A 639 8.73 -7.26 8.26
CA THR A 639 8.10 -6.32 7.33
C THR A 639 7.56 -5.08 8.03
N VAL A 640 7.25 -4.06 7.22
CA VAL A 640 6.45 -2.89 7.62
C VAL A 640 5.60 -2.42 6.44
N HIS A 641 4.38 -1.95 6.71
CA HIS A 641 3.53 -1.27 5.74
C HIS A 641 3.55 0.23 6.04
N SER A 642 3.96 1.05 5.08
CA SER A 642 4.12 2.50 5.26
C SER A 642 3.05 3.28 4.48
N TRP A 643 2.08 3.84 5.21
CA TRP A 643 0.86 4.45 4.68
C TRP A 643 0.71 5.92 5.11
N TRP A 644 0.41 6.16 6.38
CA TRP A 644 -0.01 7.45 6.92
C TRP A 644 1.14 8.28 7.45
N LEU A 645 2.13 7.65 8.07
CA LEU A 645 3.25 8.30 8.78
C LEU A 645 4.33 8.81 7.81
N ASN A 646 3.93 9.60 6.80
CA ASN A 646 4.82 10.11 5.75
C ASN A 646 5.98 10.98 6.29
N ASP A 647 5.86 11.51 7.51
CA ASP A 647 6.93 12.26 8.20
C ASP A 647 7.92 11.35 8.96
N HIS A 648 7.62 10.05 9.08
CA HIS A 648 8.35 9.12 9.95
C HIS A 648 8.83 7.87 9.20
N LEU A 649 8.97 7.95 7.87
CA LEU A 649 9.41 6.84 7.00
C LEU A 649 10.85 6.36 7.25
N VAL A 650 11.68 7.17 7.89
CA VAL A 650 13.01 6.71 8.34
C VAL A 650 12.88 5.96 9.67
N TRP A 651 11.98 6.43 10.54
CA TRP A 651 11.76 5.86 11.87
C TRP A 651 11.08 4.48 11.76
N ASP A 652 10.01 4.37 10.98
CA ASP A 652 9.24 3.12 10.85
C ASP A 652 10.12 1.97 10.33
N SER A 653 10.98 2.26 9.35
CA SER A 653 11.84 1.30 8.68
C SER A 653 13.01 0.86 9.57
N ILE A 654 13.53 1.78 10.40
CA ILE A 654 14.61 1.47 11.34
C ILE A 654 14.09 0.62 12.51
N PHE A 655 12.92 0.95 13.06
CA PHE A 655 12.35 0.23 14.21
C PHE A 655 11.50 -1.00 13.82
N ALA A 656 11.41 -1.31 12.53
CA ALA A 656 10.90 -2.59 12.02
C ALA A 656 12.01 -3.59 11.63
N LYS A 657 13.27 -3.17 11.62
CA LYS A 657 14.41 -3.98 11.18
C LYS A 657 15.18 -4.56 12.37
N THR A 658 15.18 -5.88 12.50
CA THR A 658 16.02 -6.57 13.50
C THR A 658 17.49 -6.55 13.11
N ALA A 659 18.37 -6.86 14.06
CA ALA A 659 19.81 -6.84 13.81
C ALA A 659 20.29 -7.93 12.84
N ASP A 660 19.52 -9.01 12.70
CA ASP A 660 19.93 -10.26 12.08
C ASP A 660 19.10 -10.68 10.85
N LYS A 661 18.01 -9.96 10.52
CA LYS A 661 17.08 -10.32 9.44
C LYS A 661 16.79 -9.15 8.48
N PRO A 662 16.45 -9.45 7.21
CA PRO A 662 16.03 -8.41 6.29
C PRO A 662 14.67 -7.86 6.74
N ASN A 663 14.47 -6.57 6.51
CA ASN A 663 13.19 -5.92 6.63
C ASN A 663 12.72 -5.51 5.25
N LEU A 664 11.52 -5.92 4.85
CA LEU A 664 10.90 -5.52 3.60
C LEU A 664 9.80 -4.49 3.89
N VAL A 665 9.82 -3.34 3.22
CA VAL A 665 8.65 -2.45 3.18
C VAL A 665 7.61 -3.14 2.28
N GLN A 666 6.87 -4.09 2.86
CA GLN A 666 6.06 -5.08 2.16
C GLN A 666 4.75 -4.51 1.61
N GLU A 667 4.38 -3.32 2.05
CA GLU A 667 3.26 -2.58 1.50
C GLU A 667 3.54 -1.08 1.62
N THR A 668 3.50 -0.37 0.51
CA THR A 668 3.63 1.09 0.53
C THR A 668 2.82 1.71 -0.59
N GLY A 669 2.31 2.92 -0.36
CA GLY A 669 1.47 3.62 -1.31
C GLY A 669 1.03 4.95 -0.75
N ILE A 670 0.23 5.69 -1.49
CA ILE A 670 -0.27 7.00 -1.04
C ILE A 670 -1.78 6.93 -0.89
N MET A 671 -2.25 7.02 0.35
CA MET A 671 -3.68 7.07 0.63
C MET A 671 -4.33 8.30 -0.01
N TYR A 672 -5.55 8.10 -0.47
CA TYR A 672 -6.41 9.17 -0.96
C TYR A 672 -6.78 10.12 0.19
N VAL A 673 -6.66 11.41 -0.06
CA VAL A 673 -7.04 12.46 0.89
C VAL A 673 -7.79 13.57 0.16
N GLU A 674 -8.79 14.13 0.81
CA GLU A 674 -9.68 15.11 0.22
C GLU A 674 -9.37 16.54 0.69
N THR A 675 -9.68 17.51 -0.17
CA THR A 675 -9.91 18.89 0.25
C THR A 675 -11.18 18.99 1.10
N PRO A 676 -11.40 20.06 1.89
CA PRO A 676 -12.61 20.22 2.70
C PRO A 676 -13.94 20.17 1.92
N ASP A 677 -13.90 20.44 0.61
CA ASP A 677 -15.05 20.36 -0.31
C ASP A 677 -15.15 19.00 -1.05
N GLY A 678 -14.34 18.00 -0.67
CA GLY A 678 -14.46 16.62 -1.14
C GLY A 678 -13.84 16.33 -2.51
N ARG A 679 -12.84 17.11 -2.94
CA ARG A 679 -12.05 16.84 -4.14
C ARG A 679 -10.71 16.19 -3.80
N ALA A 680 -10.10 15.49 -4.76
CA ALA A 680 -8.74 15.00 -4.60
C ALA A 680 -7.78 16.15 -4.25
N LYS A 681 -7.04 16.00 -3.15
CA LYS A 681 -6.10 17.03 -2.67
C LYS A 681 -4.78 17.04 -3.46
N ARG A 682 -4.38 15.90 -4.01
CA ARG A 682 -3.08 15.69 -4.66
C ARG A 682 -3.28 15.32 -6.13
N SER A 683 -2.38 15.81 -6.98
CA SER A 683 -2.18 15.39 -8.37
C SER A 683 -1.45 14.06 -8.45
N GLU A 684 -1.56 13.35 -9.59
CA GLU A 684 -0.85 12.09 -9.81
C GLU A 684 0.69 12.30 -9.78
N GLU A 685 1.19 13.47 -10.17
CA GLU A 685 2.62 13.81 -10.08
C GLU A 685 3.11 13.99 -8.64
N GLU A 686 2.30 14.58 -7.77
CA GLU A 686 2.60 14.67 -6.33
C GLU A 686 2.60 13.27 -5.70
N LEU A 687 1.64 12.41 -6.07
CA LEU A 687 1.60 11.02 -5.61
C LEU A 687 2.86 10.26 -6.02
N ARG A 688 3.30 10.41 -7.28
CA ARG A 688 4.57 9.86 -7.77
C ARG A 688 5.77 10.36 -6.97
N SER A 689 5.89 11.68 -6.72
CA SER A 689 6.98 12.23 -5.92
C SER A 689 7.03 11.63 -4.51
N ILE A 690 5.88 11.50 -3.84
CA ILE A 690 5.85 10.92 -2.50
C ILE A 690 6.24 9.44 -2.54
N LEU A 691 5.71 8.67 -3.50
CA LEU A 691 6.04 7.25 -3.66
C LEU A 691 7.54 7.03 -3.95
N GLU A 692 8.13 7.86 -4.81
CA GLU A 692 9.57 7.83 -5.09
C GLU A 692 10.39 7.98 -3.80
N ARG A 693 10.01 8.92 -2.94
CA ARG A 693 10.68 9.11 -1.64
C ARG A 693 10.51 7.92 -0.71
N LYS A 694 9.33 7.28 -0.69
CA LYS A 694 9.12 6.05 0.10
C LYS A 694 10.07 4.93 -0.34
N TYR A 695 10.22 4.72 -1.64
CA TYR A 695 11.19 3.74 -2.18
C TYR A 695 12.63 4.12 -1.81
N ALA A 696 13.01 5.40 -1.96
CA ALA A 696 14.34 5.87 -1.59
C ALA A 696 14.65 5.60 -0.10
N TYR A 697 13.71 5.87 0.81
CA TYR A 697 13.88 5.59 2.25
C TYR A 697 13.94 4.08 2.56
N ALA A 698 13.13 3.25 1.89
CA ALA A 698 13.14 1.81 2.08
C ALA A 698 14.53 1.19 1.83
N PHE A 699 15.23 1.66 0.78
CA PHE A 699 16.62 1.26 0.53
C PHE A 699 17.62 1.97 1.46
N ALA A 700 17.48 3.27 1.67
CA ALA A 700 18.43 4.06 2.46
C ALA A 700 18.51 3.62 3.93
N THR A 701 17.43 3.08 4.50
CA THR A 701 17.42 2.59 5.89
C THR A 701 18.07 1.21 6.09
N GLY A 702 18.61 0.61 5.03
CA GLY A 702 19.16 -0.75 5.06
C GLY A 702 18.06 -1.83 4.98
N GLY A 703 16.87 -1.47 4.51
CA GLY A 703 15.81 -2.41 4.15
C GLY A 703 16.11 -3.14 2.84
N ALA A 704 15.42 -4.26 2.63
CA ALA A 704 15.61 -5.14 1.48
C ALA A 704 14.95 -4.60 0.20
N GLY A 705 14.09 -3.59 0.32
CA GLY A 705 13.37 -2.96 -0.79
C GLY A 705 11.95 -2.57 -0.41
N ALA A 706 11.11 -2.33 -1.43
CA ALA A 706 9.73 -1.89 -1.24
C ALA A 706 8.76 -2.60 -2.21
N VAL A 707 7.52 -2.77 -1.75
CA VAL A 707 6.42 -3.36 -2.51
C VAL A 707 5.26 -2.36 -2.55
N GLN A 708 4.93 -1.86 -3.74
CA GLN A 708 3.84 -0.89 -3.91
C GLN A 708 2.46 -1.56 -3.82
N TRP A 709 1.52 -0.94 -3.10
CA TRP A 709 0.09 -1.26 -3.16
C TRP A 709 -0.64 -0.27 -4.08
N ILE A 710 -1.20 -0.68 -5.20
CA ILE A 710 -1.23 -1.99 -5.88
C ILE A 710 -0.99 -1.78 -7.38
N TRP A 711 -0.87 -2.83 -8.18
CA TRP A 711 -0.76 -2.68 -9.64
C TRP A 711 -2.03 -2.06 -10.24
N ASN A 712 -3.16 -2.76 -10.11
CA ASN A 712 -4.46 -2.37 -10.67
C ASN A 712 -5.33 -1.69 -9.62
N THR A 713 -5.84 -0.49 -9.85
CA THR A 713 -6.84 0.14 -8.97
C THR A 713 -8.08 -0.74 -8.79
N ASN A 714 -8.56 -0.88 -7.55
CA ASN A 714 -9.70 -1.73 -7.21
C ASN A 714 -10.98 -0.93 -7.00
N TYR A 715 -11.70 -0.68 -8.08
CA TYR A 715 -12.94 0.09 -8.06
C TYR A 715 -14.20 -0.75 -7.74
N TYR A 716 -14.06 -2.05 -7.44
CA TYR A 716 -15.14 -2.93 -6.97
C TYR A 716 -15.22 -3.01 -5.44
N MET A 717 -14.75 -2.00 -4.73
CA MET A 717 -14.87 -1.89 -3.28
C MET A 717 -15.83 -0.76 -2.91
N ASP A 718 -16.47 -0.87 -1.75
CA ASP A 718 -17.29 0.19 -1.16
C ASP A 718 -16.45 1.27 -0.44
N ASN A 719 -15.13 1.23 -0.65
CA ASN A 719 -14.16 2.17 -0.12
C ASN A 719 -13.60 3.05 -1.24
N ALA A 720 -13.91 4.35 -1.21
CA ALA A 720 -13.42 5.31 -2.18
C ALA A 720 -11.88 5.39 -2.23
N ASN A 721 -11.17 5.10 -1.13
CA ASN A 721 -9.71 5.09 -1.11
C ASN A 721 -9.13 4.05 -2.08
N GLU A 722 -9.69 2.83 -2.10
CA GLU A 722 -9.25 1.72 -2.95
C GLU A 722 -9.48 1.99 -4.44
N SER A 723 -10.39 2.92 -4.75
CA SER A 723 -10.66 3.38 -6.11
C SER A 723 -9.66 4.43 -6.62
N HIS A 724 -8.80 4.99 -5.76
CA HIS A 724 -7.77 5.97 -6.15
C HIS A 724 -6.37 5.39 -6.20
N ILE A 725 -6.07 4.45 -5.30
CA ILE A 725 -4.73 3.89 -5.15
C ILE A 725 -4.42 2.86 -6.25
N GLY A 726 -3.19 2.85 -6.73
CA GLY A 726 -2.67 1.86 -7.68
C GLY A 726 -1.83 2.48 -8.80
N ALA A 727 -0.93 1.70 -9.40
CA ALA A 727 -0.05 2.13 -10.49
C ALA A 727 -0.79 2.34 -11.82
N LEU A 728 -1.88 1.59 -12.04
CA LEU A 728 -2.78 1.73 -13.18
C LEU A 728 -4.09 2.38 -12.73
N ARG A 729 -4.67 3.19 -13.62
CA ARG A 729 -6.03 3.72 -13.51
C ARG A 729 -7.06 2.61 -13.70
N ALA A 730 -8.31 2.88 -13.37
CA ALA A 730 -9.41 1.91 -13.54
C ALA A 730 -9.63 1.51 -15.01
N ASP A 731 -9.19 2.34 -15.97
CA ASP A 731 -9.21 2.05 -17.40
C ASP A 731 -8.02 1.20 -17.89
N GLY A 732 -7.07 0.85 -17.01
CA GLY A 732 -5.89 0.03 -17.31
C GLY A 732 -4.65 0.81 -17.75
N THR A 733 -4.72 2.14 -17.87
CA THR A 733 -3.56 2.96 -18.27
C THR A 733 -2.67 3.32 -17.07
N GLU A 734 -1.37 3.39 -17.29
CA GLU A 734 -0.36 3.68 -16.28
C GLU A 734 -0.43 5.14 -15.80
N LYS A 735 -0.41 5.33 -14.48
CA LYS A 735 -0.22 6.63 -13.83
C LYS A 735 1.27 6.98 -13.73
N PRO A 736 1.63 8.26 -13.49
CA PRO A 736 2.99 8.65 -13.15
C PRO A 736 3.65 7.79 -12.06
N GLU A 737 2.89 7.28 -11.07
CA GLU A 737 3.43 6.35 -10.06
C GLU A 737 4.10 5.11 -10.65
N ALA A 738 3.68 4.63 -11.83
CA ALA A 738 4.32 3.49 -12.50
C ALA A 738 5.79 3.78 -12.85
N ASP A 739 6.15 5.04 -13.14
CA ASP A 739 7.53 5.44 -13.44
C ASP A 739 8.49 5.10 -12.29
N VAL A 740 8.02 5.13 -11.04
CA VAL A 740 8.82 4.74 -9.87
C VAL A 740 9.26 3.28 -10.01
N SER A 741 8.37 2.38 -10.43
CA SER A 741 8.72 0.97 -10.66
C SER A 741 9.74 0.82 -11.78
N TYR A 742 9.52 1.47 -12.94
CA TYR A 742 10.45 1.40 -14.08
C TYR A 742 11.85 1.92 -13.71
N ASP A 743 11.92 3.09 -13.08
CA ASP A 743 13.19 3.73 -12.75
C ASP A 743 13.96 2.95 -11.67
N PHE A 744 13.29 2.54 -10.59
CA PHE A 744 13.94 1.75 -9.52
C PHE A 744 14.25 0.34 -10.00
N GLY A 745 13.36 -0.29 -10.76
CA GLY A 745 13.54 -1.64 -11.31
C GLY A 745 14.77 -1.72 -12.21
N SER A 746 14.96 -0.74 -13.09
CA SER A 746 16.16 -0.65 -13.92
C SER A 746 17.42 -0.42 -13.07
N PHE A 747 17.40 0.59 -12.19
CA PHE A 747 18.55 0.97 -11.37
C PHE A 747 19.00 -0.17 -10.45
N MET A 748 18.06 -0.74 -9.67
CA MET A 748 18.36 -1.82 -8.71
C MET A 748 18.81 -3.11 -9.40
N ALA A 749 18.29 -3.41 -10.60
CA ALA A 749 18.77 -4.55 -11.39
C ALA A 749 20.23 -4.39 -11.83
N GLU A 750 20.64 -3.17 -12.21
CA GLU A 750 22.02 -2.87 -12.61
C GLU A 750 23.00 -3.00 -11.45
N ILE A 751 22.63 -2.51 -10.26
CA ILE A 751 23.51 -2.46 -9.10
C ILE A 751 23.35 -3.64 -8.13
N ARG A 752 22.51 -4.65 -8.45
CA ARG A 752 22.11 -5.70 -7.49
C ARG A 752 23.26 -6.41 -6.79
N ASP A 753 24.39 -6.62 -7.47
CA ASP A 753 25.54 -7.34 -6.89
C ASP A 753 26.27 -6.54 -5.81
N LEU A 754 25.99 -5.23 -5.70
CA LEU A 754 26.50 -4.37 -4.64
C LEU A 754 25.93 -4.74 -3.26
N PHE A 755 24.72 -5.31 -3.19
CA PHE A 755 23.98 -5.55 -1.95
C PHE A 755 24.50 -6.77 -1.16
N GLN A 756 25.80 -6.78 -0.83
CA GLN A 756 26.47 -7.82 -0.06
C GLN A 756 27.30 -7.22 1.06
N GLY A 757 27.25 -7.85 2.24
CA GLY A 757 28.13 -7.48 3.36
C GLY A 757 28.00 -6.02 3.80
N ARG A 758 26.77 -5.51 3.94
CA ARG A 758 26.51 -4.14 4.39
C ARG A 758 27.24 -3.88 5.72
N GLU A 759 27.83 -2.71 5.90
CA GLU A 759 28.38 -2.30 7.19
C GLU A 759 27.26 -1.78 8.12
N LEU A 760 27.31 -2.14 9.40
CA LEU A 760 26.36 -1.68 10.41
C LEU A 760 26.77 -0.34 11.03
N GLU A 761 25.77 0.40 11.48
CA GLU A 761 25.91 1.69 12.15
C GLU A 761 26.56 1.52 13.52
N ASP A 762 27.48 2.42 13.89
CA ASP A 762 28.15 2.42 15.19
C ASP A 762 27.37 3.14 16.31
N THR A 763 26.11 3.50 16.01
CA THR A 763 25.17 4.19 16.90
C THR A 763 23.83 3.44 16.92
N VAL A 764 23.28 3.22 18.11
CA VAL A 764 21.99 2.57 18.32
C VAL A 764 21.05 3.46 19.12
N VAL A 765 19.76 3.42 18.78
CA VAL A 765 18.68 3.97 19.59
C VAL A 765 17.82 2.81 20.12
N VAL A 766 17.64 2.74 21.44
CA VAL A 766 16.76 1.76 22.09
C VAL A 766 15.32 2.25 22.01
N PHE A 767 14.41 1.39 21.53
CA PHE A 767 12.97 1.64 21.56
C PHE A 767 12.40 1.25 22.93
N PRO A 768 11.88 2.20 23.74
CA PRO A 768 11.48 1.93 25.12
C PRO A 768 10.07 1.32 25.19
N TYR A 769 9.96 0.01 24.96
CA TYR A 769 8.69 -0.70 24.95
C TYR A 769 7.96 -0.71 26.29
N SER A 770 8.65 -0.68 27.42
CA SER A 770 7.98 -0.53 28.74
C SER A 770 7.18 0.76 28.80
N ASN A 771 7.64 1.82 28.13
CA ASN A 771 6.91 3.07 28.01
C ASN A 771 5.82 3.00 26.94
N ASP A 772 6.17 2.54 25.73
CA ASP A 772 5.26 2.47 24.60
C ASP A 772 4.02 1.63 24.91
N PHE A 773 4.18 0.49 25.57
CA PHE A 773 3.10 -0.44 25.94
C PHE A 773 2.38 -0.06 27.23
N SER A 774 2.80 1.00 27.92
CA SER A 774 2.15 1.45 29.15
C SER A 774 0.88 2.25 28.90
N ASN A 775 0.22 2.66 29.99
CA ASN A 775 -0.90 3.60 29.95
C ASN A 775 -0.49 5.07 29.72
N ARG A 776 0.81 5.37 29.58
CA ARG A 776 1.35 6.72 29.33
C ARG A 776 2.44 6.64 28.25
N LYS A 777 2.02 6.43 27.01
CA LYS A 777 2.94 6.27 25.88
C LYS A 777 3.57 7.61 25.48
N LEU A 778 4.91 7.68 25.58
CA LEU A 778 5.77 8.80 25.20
C LEU A 778 6.88 8.37 24.21
N ALA A 779 7.10 7.06 24.07
CA ALA A 779 8.14 6.45 23.23
C ALA A 779 8.07 6.90 21.77
N PHE A 780 6.87 6.95 21.19
CA PHE A 780 6.66 7.40 19.81
C PHE A 780 7.20 8.82 19.58
N ASP A 781 6.78 9.78 20.40
CA ASP A 781 7.21 11.18 20.29
C ASP A 781 8.72 11.32 20.50
N ALA A 782 9.28 10.61 21.48
CA ALA A 782 10.70 10.67 21.79
C ALA A 782 11.57 10.10 20.66
N THR A 783 11.22 8.92 20.14
CA THR A 783 12.03 8.21 19.14
C THR A 783 11.87 8.78 17.73
N THR A 784 10.69 9.28 17.36
CA THR A 784 10.51 10.02 16.09
C THR A 784 11.29 11.34 16.11
N LYS A 785 11.28 12.07 17.23
CA LYS A 785 12.10 13.28 17.38
C LYS A 785 13.59 12.96 17.35
N ALA A 786 14.02 11.90 18.04
CA ALA A 786 15.41 11.44 17.99
C ALA A 786 15.85 11.12 16.56
N THR A 787 14.99 10.42 15.81
CA THR A 787 15.23 10.07 14.40
C THR A 787 15.38 11.32 13.54
N ARG A 788 14.48 12.30 13.68
CA ARG A 788 14.55 13.56 12.93
C ARG A 788 15.86 14.30 13.20
N VAL A 789 16.28 14.40 14.46
CA VAL A 789 17.54 15.08 14.82
C VAL A 789 18.76 14.32 14.32
N LEU A 790 18.83 13.00 14.54
CA LEU A 790 19.98 12.20 14.09
C LEU A 790 20.09 12.18 12.56
N ALA A 791 19.00 11.83 11.86
CA ALA A 791 19.05 11.54 10.44
C ALA A 791 19.03 12.79 9.54
N TYR A 792 18.42 13.90 9.96
CA TYR A 792 18.27 15.11 9.13
C TYR A 792 19.11 16.28 9.61
N GLU A 793 19.16 16.54 10.93
CA GLU A 793 19.93 17.68 11.46
C GLU A 793 21.43 17.36 11.59
N LEU A 794 21.75 16.14 12.03
CA LEU A 794 23.13 15.71 12.27
C LEU A 794 23.68 14.81 11.16
N ASN A 795 22.85 14.42 10.19
CA ASN A 795 23.20 13.48 9.11
C ASN A 795 23.94 12.23 9.63
N LYS A 796 23.50 11.72 10.78
CA LYS A 796 24.09 10.58 11.46
C LYS A 796 23.12 9.39 11.42
N PRO A 797 23.42 8.34 10.64
CA PRO A 797 22.62 7.12 10.64
C PRO A 797 22.77 6.36 11.96
N PHE A 798 21.73 5.63 12.31
CA PHE A 798 21.67 4.75 13.46
C PHE A 798 20.80 3.53 13.11
N ARG A 799 20.80 2.53 14.01
CA ARG A 799 19.89 1.39 13.96
C ARG A 799 19.06 1.29 15.25
N GLY A 800 17.88 0.71 15.15
CA GLY A 800 16.99 0.49 16.29
C GLY A 800 17.30 -0.82 16.99
N VAL A 801 17.06 -0.89 18.29
CA VAL A 801 16.99 -2.15 19.06
C VAL A 801 15.83 -2.10 20.04
N SER A 802 15.30 -3.26 20.42
CA SER A 802 14.24 -3.37 21.43
C SER A 802 14.81 -3.31 22.85
N GLU A 803 14.11 -2.61 23.75
CA GLU A 803 14.36 -2.69 25.20
C GLU A 803 14.36 -4.13 25.73
N TYR A 804 13.53 -5.02 25.16
CA TYR A 804 13.40 -6.40 25.62
C TYR A 804 14.33 -7.40 24.89
N HIS A 805 15.10 -6.96 23.89
CA HIS A 805 16.00 -7.82 23.08
C HIS A 805 17.40 -7.20 22.96
N LEU A 806 17.97 -6.77 24.08
CA LEU A 806 19.26 -6.07 24.13
C LEU A 806 20.49 -6.97 23.89
N ASP A 807 20.31 -8.29 23.87
CA ASP A 807 21.35 -9.25 23.52
C ASP A 807 21.87 -9.06 22.07
N GLU A 808 21.08 -8.46 21.18
CA GLU A 808 21.51 -8.04 19.84
C GLU A 808 22.77 -7.14 19.87
N LEU A 809 22.94 -6.32 20.93
CA LEU A 809 24.10 -5.44 21.11
C LEU A 809 25.41 -6.23 21.32
N GLU A 810 25.33 -7.46 21.83
CA GLU A 810 26.50 -8.35 21.97
C GLU A 810 26.95 -8.89 20.62
N ALA A 811 26.00 -9.33 19.80
CA ALA A 811 26.26 -9.86 18.46
C ALA A 811 26.80 -8.78 17.53
N THR A 812 26.38 -7.52 17.75
CA THR A 812 26.73 -6.38 16.90
C THR A 812 27.16 -5.19 17.78
N PRO A 813 28.43 -5.14 18.20
CA PRO A 813 28.89 -4.09 19.13
C PRO A 813 28.82 -2.68 18.54
N VAL A 814 28.54 -1.69 19.40
CA VAL A 814 28.41 -0.27 19.03
C VAL A 814 29.25 0.64 19.91
N LYS A 815 29.41 1.90 19.49
CA LYS A 815 30.13 2.92 20.26
C LYS A 815 29.21 3.79 21.10
N LEU A 816 27.99 4.02 20.64
CA LEU A 816 26.98 4.85 21.31
C LEU A 816 25.63 4.14 21.34
N VAL A 817 25.04 4.06 22.53
CA VAL A 817 23.66 3.63 22.78
C VAL A 817 22.88 4.84 23.30
N ILE A 818 21.74 5.16 22.69
CA ILE A 818 20.86 6.26 23.10
C ILE A 818 19.54 5.67 23.59
N VAL A 819 19.10 6.08 24.78
CA VAL A 819 17.78 5.78 25.33
C VAL A 819 17.02 7.10 25.46
N PRO A 820 16.21 7.48 24.44
CA PRO A 820 15.64 8.81 24.35
C PRO A 820 14.37 8.94 25.19
N SER A 821 14.41 9.75 26.26
CA SER A 821 13.26 10.15 27.07
C SER A 821 12.33 8.99 27.48
N ALA A 822 12.90 7.82 27.77
CA ALA A 822 12.12 6.60 28.05
C ALA A 822 11.14 6.77 29.21
N HIS A 823 11.44 7.65 30.17
CA HIS A 823 10.72 7.83 31.44
C HIS A 823 10.73 6.60 32.33
N ASN A 824 10.11 5.51 31.89
CA ASN A 824 10.09 4.23 32.54
C ASN A 824 10.76 3.15 31.67
N MET A 825 11.43 2.22 32.34
CA MET A 825 12.14 1.10 31.70
C MET A 825 12.14 -0.10 32.63
N ASP A 826 12.15 -1.30 32.06
CA ASP A 826 12.32 -2.56 32.78
C ASP A 826 13.65 -2.59 33.55
N ASP A 827 13.62 -3.16 34.76
CA ASP A 827 14.80 -3.21 35.63
C ASP A 827 15.89 -4.10 35.05
N ALA A 828 15.54 -5.27 34.51
CA ALA A 828 16.53 -6.19 33.95
C ALA A 828 17.15 -5.64 32.66
N ALA A 829 16.34 -4.99 31.82
CA ALA A 829 16.85 -4.33 30.61
C ALA A 829 17.81 -3.16 30.95
N PHE A 830 17.51 -2.37 31.99
CA PHE A 830 18.38 -1.31 32.45
C PHE A 830 19.72 -1.86 32.98
N ASP A 831 19.68 -2.90 33.80
CA ASP A 831 20.86 -3.59 34.33
C ASP A 831 21.72 -4.17 33.19
N GLN A 832 21.08 -4.77 32.17
CA GLN A 832 21.74 -5.32 31.00
C GLN A 832 22.48 -4.25 30.18
N LEU A 833 21.85 -3.08 29.98
CA LEU A 833 22.53 -1.94 29.33
C LEU A 833 23.76 -1.51 30.14
N LEU A 834 23.63 -1.31 31.45
CA LEU A 834 24.77 -0.90 32.27
C LEU A 834 25.92 -1.91 32.19
N ALA A 835 25.63 -3.21 32.34
CA ALA A 835 26.62 -4.27 32.23
C ALA A 835 27.32 -4.31 30.85
N TYR A 836 26.56 -4.08 29.77
CA TYR A 836 27.12 -3.96 28.43
C TYR A 836 28.12 -2.81 28.33
N ILE A 837 27.75 -1.63 28.83
CA ILE A 837 28.59 -0.42 28.82
C ILE A 837 29.85 -0.62 29.66
N GLU A 838 29.72 -1.20 30.85
CA GLU A 838 30.83 -1.49 31.76
C GLU A 838 31.92 -2.31 31.07
N ARG A 839 31.51 -3.33 30.30
CA ARG A 839 32.44 -4.32 29.69
C ARG A 839 32.97 -3.91 28.33
N THR A 840 32.15 -3.30 27.47
CA THR A 840 32.51 -3.03 26.07
C THR A 840 33.28 -1.73 25.86
N GLY A 841 33.10 -0.75 26.74
CA GLY A 841 33.66 0.58 26.56
C GLY A 841 32.80 1.53 25.72
N ALA A 842 31.59 1.11 25.34
CA ALA A 842 30.62 1.98 24.69
C ALA A 842 30.18 3.14 25.61
N THR A 843 29.53 4.13 25.01
CA THR A 843 28.90 5.24 25.73
C THR A 843 27.39 5.05 25.73
N LEU A 844 26.75 5.25 26.88
CA LEU A 844 25.30 5.27 27.01
C LEU A 844 24.81 6.70 27.23
N LEU A 845 23.89 7.17 26.40
CA LEU A 845 23.16 8.42 26.60
C LEU A 845 21.76 8.11 27.11
N LEU A 846 21.46 8.56 28.33
CA LEU A 846 20.13 8.54 28.94
C LEU A 846 19.57 9.96 29.01
N THR A 847 18.35 10.17 28.54
CA THR A 847 17.65 11.45 28.70
C THR A 847 16.33 11.24 29.46
N GLY A 848 16.00 12.16 30.35
CA GLY A 848 14.84 12.06 31.24
C GLY A 848 15.06 11.24 32.52
N PRO A 849 13.97 10.89 33.21
CA PRO A 849 14.02 10.11 34.44
C PRO A 849 14.62 8.71 34.27
N THR A 850 15.31 8.22 35.29
CA THR A 850 15.94 6.89 35.35
C THR A 850 15.45 6.05 36.54
N SER A 851 14.65 6.63 37.44
CA SER A 851 14.16 6.02 38.69
C SER A 851 12.73 5.49 38.62
N LEU A 852 12.14 5.33 37.42
CA LEU A 852 10.79 4.78 37.27
C LEU A 852 10.83 3.38 36.65
N ASP A 853 10.37 2.36 37.37
CA ASP A 853 10.26 1.00 36.82
C ASP A 853 9.21 0.90 35.70
N ALA A 854 9.16 -0.23 34.99
CA ALA A 854 8.23 -0.45 33.88
C ALA A 854 6.75 -0.14 34.20
N TYR A 855 6.34 -0.15 35.48
CA TYR A 855 4.98 0.12 35.95
C TYR A 855 4.83 1.54 36.52
N TRP A 856 5.70 2.48 36.14
CA TRP A 856 5.70 3.89 36.57
C TRP A 856 5.93 4.10 38.06
N ARG A 857 6.50 3.14 38.78
CA ARG A 857 6.77 3.29 40.21
C ARG A 857 8.16 3.85 40.45
N PRO A 858 8.32 4.81 41.38
CA PRO A 858 9.63 5.22 41.85
C PRO A 858 10.40 4.05 42.46
N VAL A 859 11.63 3.83 41.99
CA VAL A 859 12.57 2.82 42.47
C VAL A 859 13.95 3.44 42.68
N GLU A 860 14.63 3.06 43.75
CA GLU A 860 16.00 3.51 44.04
C GLU A 860 17.03 2.65 43.29
N ARG A 861 16.91 2.53 41.96
CA ARG A 861 17.88 1.78 41.16
C ARG A 861 19.18 2.56 40.97
N HIS A 862 20.32 1.90 41.15
CA HIS A 862 21.66 2.43 40.92
C HIS A 862 21.96 3.80 41.55
N SER A 863 21.48 4.05 42.77
CA SER A 863 21.73 5.29 43.50
C SER A 863 23.21 5.55 43.77
N GLU A 864 24.04 4.51 43.81
CA GLU A 864 25.50 4.57 43.88
C GLU A 864 26.14 5.21 42.64
N LEU A 865 25.48 5.10 41.47
CA LEU A 865 25.96 5.59 40.19
C LEU A 865 25.34 6.95 39.84
N PHE A 866 24.03 7.07 39.93
CA PHE A 866 23.30 8.28 39.56
C PHE A 866 23.17 9.29 40.69
N GLY A 867 23.53 8.90 41.92
CA GLY A 867 23.27 9.67 43.13
C GLY A 867 21.81 9.60 43.59
N THR A 868 21.56 10.09 44.80
CA THR A 868 20.20 10.27 45.31
C THR A 868 19.48 11.33 44.47
N ARG A 869 18.29 11.01 43.99
CA ARG A 869 17.51 11.85 43.09
C ARG A 869 16.03 11.79 43.44
N GLU A 870 15.31 12.85 43.11
CA GLU A 870 13.87 12.94 43.27
C GLU A 870 13.19 13.20 41.93
N LEU A 871 12.02 12.60 41.74
CA LEU A 871 11.17 12.84 40.58
C LEU A 871 10.41 14.15 40.77
N VAL A 872 10.54 15.08 39.82
CA VAL A 872 9.88 16.39 39.87
C VAL A 872 9.26 16.73 38.51
N ASN A 873 8.23 17.58 38.52
CA ASN A 873 7.61 18.04 37.28
C ASN A 873 8.59 18.92 36.49
N VAL A 874 8.55 18.80 35.16
CA VAL A 874 9.14 19.81 34.29
C VAL A 874 8.37 21.14 34.42
N ARG A 875 9.08 22.25 34.30
CA ARG A 875 8.48 23.58 34.16
C ARG A 875 8.29 23.92 32.68
N ARG A 876 7.47 24.95 32.41
CA ARG A 876 7.21 25.43 31.03
C ARG A 876 8.50 25.75 30.27
N GLU A 877 9.45 26.36 30.97
CA GLU A 877 10.79 26.70 30.48
C GLU A 877 11.80 26.20 31.51
N GLU A 878 12.77 25.45 31.04
CA GLU A 878 13.91 24.92 31.78
C GLU A 878 15.20 25.35 31.07
N LEU A 879 16.33 25.22 31.78
CA LEU A 879 17.65 25.51 31.24
C LEU A 879 18.53 24.28 31.39
N LEU A 880 19.31 23.98 30.35
CA LEU A 880 20.25 22.86 30.30
C LEU A 880 21.67 23.34 30.02
N HIS A 881 22.60 22.97 30.91
CA HIS A 881 24.03 23.10 30.68
C HIS A 881 24.60 21.89 29.93
N ILE A 882 25.36 22.17 28.86
CA ILE A 882 26.20 21.20 28.15
C ILE A 882 27.59 21.79 28.06
N GLY A 883 28.49 21.35 28.94
CA GLY A 883 29.77 22.04 29.17
C GLY A 883 29.52 23.51 29.55
N ASN A 884 30.08 24.44 28.77
CA ASN A 884 29.91 25.88 28.99
C ASN A 884 28.68 26.49 28.28
N ARG A 885 27.94 25.70 27.49
CA ARG A 885 26.73 26.18 26.80
C ARG A 885 25.53 26.09 27.73
N LEU A 886 24.68 27.12 27.72
CA LEU A 886 23.40 27.15 28.42
C LEU A 886 22.29 27.23 27.38
N LEU A 887 21.45 26.18 27.30
CA LEU A 887 20.43 26.04 26.27
C LEU A 887 19.03 26.01 26.90
N PRO A 888 18.05 26.73 26.33
CA PRO A 888 16.66 26.65 26.78
C PRO A 888 16.02 25.33 26.35
N VAL A 889 15.19 24.76 27.24
CA VAL A 889 14.38 23.57 26.99
C VAL A 889 12.92 23.92 27.32
N SER A 890 12.01 23.73 26.36
CA SER A 890 10.63 24.23 26.47
C SER A 890 9.61 23.10 26.42
N TYR A 891 8.65 23.10 27.36
CA TYR A 891 7.58 22.10 27.46
C TYR A 891 6.20 22.73 27.32
N GLY A 892 5.72 22.87 26.08
CA GLY A 892 4.46 23.53 25.77
C GLY A 892 3.21 22.69 25.97
N SER A 893 2.05 23.31 25.74
CA SER A 893 0.74 22.67 25.80
C SER A 893 0.51 21.93 27.12
N ARG A 894 0.25 20.62 27.08
CA ARG A 894 -0.06 19.80 28.26
C ARG A 894 1.16 19.08 28.84
N LYS A 895 2.37 19.28 28.27
CA LYS A 895 3.57 18.51 28.62
C LYS A 895 3.96 18.63 30.10
N ILE A 896 3.76 19.79 30.74
CA ILE A 896 4.04 19.96 32.17
C ILE A 896 3.17 19.08 33.10
N ALA A 897 2.07 18.52 32.58
CA ALA A 897 1.21 17.57 33.29
C ALA A 897 1.50 16.11 32.91
N GLU A 898 2.20 15.87 31.79
CA GLU A 898 2.44 14.56 31.20
C GLU A 898 3.86 14.03 31.48
N VAL A 899 4.82 14.93 31.66
CA VAL A 899 6.27 14.66 31.58
C VAL A 899 6.97 14.97 32.91
N TRP A 900 7.96 14.14 33.27
CA TRP A 900 8.74 14.27 34.50
C TRP A 900 10.22 14.50 34.21
N LYS A 901 10.92 15.14 35.15
CA LYS A 901 12.38 15.17 35.21
C LYS A 901 12.89 14.65 36.54
N GLU A 902 14.20 14.51 36.66
CA GLU A 902 14.85 14.21 37.93
C GLU A 902 15.70 15.37 38.44
N ALA A 903 15.69 15.59 39.76
CA ALA A 903 16.59 16.53 40.43
C ALA A 903 17.52 15.77 41.39
N ARG A 904 18.83 16.07 41.34
CA ARG A 904 19.80 15.48 42.27
C ARG A 904 19.70 16.13 43.65
N LEU A 905 19.53 15.31 44.67
CA LEU A 905 19.53 15.75 46.06
C LEU A 905 20.98 16.02 46.53
N HIS A 906 21.14 17.00 47.42
CA HIS A 906 22.44 17.38 48.03
C HIS A 906 23.51 17.95 47.08
N THR A 907 23.17 18.18 45.81
CA THR A 907 23.89 19.15 44.98
C THR A 907 23.33 20.55 45.31
N GLY A 908 24.17 21.52 45.67
CA GLY A 908 23.71 22.89 45.99
C GLY A 908 22.80 23.42 44.88
N SER A 909 21.78 24.24 45.19
CA SER A 909 20.73 24.61 44.23
C SER A 909 21.33 25.11 42.91
N ALA A 910 21.40 24.25 41.90
CA ALA A 910 21.88 24.63 40.59
C ALA A 910 20.84 25.54 39.94
N GLU A 911 21.27 26.62 39.30
CA GLU A 911 20.36 27.55 38.60
C GLU A 911 19.74 26.90 37.34
N ALA A 912 20.32 25.80 36.85
CA ALA A 912 19.90 25.05 35.67
C ALA A 912 20.27 23.56 35.78
N ASP A 913 19.55 22.68 35.07
CA ASP A 913 19.93 21.27 34.93
C ASP A 913 21.19 21.15 34.06
N GLN A 914 21.90 20.02 34.14
CA GLN A 914 23.14 19.80 33.38
C GLN A 914 23.19 18.40 32.78
N LEU A 915 23.91 18.25 31.66
CA LEU A 915 24.35 16.96 31.16
C LEU A 915 25.45 16.41 32.08
N ILE A 916 25.20 15.25 32.68
CA ILE A 916 26.06 14.65 33.69
C ILE A 916 26.88 13.53 33.05
N GLU A 917 28.19 13.53 33.29
CA GLU A 917 29.08 12.47 32.83
C GLU A 917 29.50 11.57 34.00
N LEU A 918 29.32 10.26 33.83
CA LEU A 918 29.63 9.26 34.84
C LEU A 918 30.56 8.20 34.23
N PRO A 919 31.74 7.94 34.82
CA PRO A 919 32.55 6.80 34.42
C PRO A 919 31.84 5.50 34.82
N HIS A 920 31.86 4.49 33.96
CA HIS A 920 31.24 3.20 34.26
C HIS A 920 32.04 2.05 33.62
N GLY A 921 32.86 1.37 34.43
CA GLY A 921 33.79 0.34 33.94
C GLY A 921 34.75 0.88 32.88
N LYS A 922 34.79 0.23 31.71
CA LYS A 922 35.55 0.69 30.53
C LYS A 922 34.80 1.76 29.73
N GLY A 923 33.49 1.88 29.94
CA GLY A 923 32.61 2.80 29.22
C GLY A 923 32.31 4.05 30.02
N ARG A 924 31.27 4.76 29.59
CA ARG A 924 30.77 5.95 30.26
C ARG A 924 29.27 6.11 30.07
N ILE A 925 28.65 6.86 30.96
CA ILE A 925 27.24 7.24 30.89
C ILE A 925 27.14 8.75 30.81
N LEU A 926 26.39 9.23 29.83
CA LEU A 926 25.93 10.60 29.70
C LEU A 926 24.47 10.61 30.14
N TRP A 927 24.13 11.37 31.16
CA TRP A 927 22.77 11.44 31.67
C TRP A 927 22.28 12.89 31.70
N CYS A 928 21.19 13.14 30.96
CA CYS A 928 20.45 14.38 31.04
C CYS A 928 19.17 14.13 31.86
N PRO A 929 18.98 14.75 33.03
CA PRO A 929 17.78 14.55 33.84
C PRO A 929 16.49 15.07 33.18
N LEU A 930 16.62 15.97 32.20
CA LEU A 930 15.52 16.49 31.40
C LEU A 930 15.18 15.54 30.25
N PRO A 931 13.89 15.24 30.00
CA PRO A 931 13.45 14.47 28.84
C PRO A 931 13.44 15.35 27.59
N VAL A 932 14.64 15.56 27.04
CA VAL A 932 14.85 16.55 25.99
C VAL A 932 14.14 16.21 24.69
N GLU A 933 13.92 14.96 24.32
CA GLU A 933 13.23 14.63 23.07
C GLU A 933 11.74 15.03 23.09
N LEU A 934 11.13 15.12 24.28
CA LEU A 934 9.75 15.56 24.44
C LEU A 934 9.59 17.09 24.49
N ASN A 935 10.69 17.84 24.40
CA ASN A 935 10.67 19.30 24.39
C ASN A 935 10.31 19.88 23.00
N ASP A 936 9.97 21.17 22.92
CA ASP A 936 9.56 21.83 21.66
C ASP A 936 10.75 22.28 20.78
N ARG A 937 11.99 22.29 21.29
CA ARG A 937 13.18 22.84 20.61
C ARG A 937 14.12 21.75 20.10
N ILE A 938 14.59 21.89 18.86
CA ILE A 938 15.58 20.97 18.24
C ILE A 938 16.99 21.20 18.78
N GLU A 939 17.37 22.47 18.99
CA GLU A 939 18.72 22.87 19.40
C GLU A 939 19.29 22.10 20.61
N PRO A 940 18.58 21.95 21.76
CA PRO A 940 19.12 21.20 22.90
C PRO A 940 19.32 19.72 22.59
N ILE A 941 18.43 19.10 21.81
CA ILE A 941 18.54 17.68 21.42
C ILE A 941 19.77 17.50 20.52
N SER A 942 19.90 18.33 19.49
CA SER A 942 21.03 18.33 18.55
C SER A 942 22.36 18.53 19.28
N ALA A 943 22.43 19.46 20.23
CA ALA A 943 23.64 19.70 21.01
C ALA A 943 24.05 18.51 21.89
N ILE A 944 23.11 17.81 22.54
CA ILE A 944 23.41 16.62 23.33
C ILE A 944 23.88 15.48 22.44
N TYR A 945 23.18 15.23 21.34
CA TYR A 945 23.54 14.13 20.42
C TYR A 945 24.88 14.38 19.76
N GLN A 946 25.17 15.60 19.34
CA GLN A 946 26.48 15.98 18.82
C GLN A 946 27.58 15.75 19.87
N TYR A 947 27.33 16.13 21.13
CA TYR A 947 28.27 15.88 22.22
C TYR A 947 28.53 14.38 22.41
N ALA A 948 27.46 13.57 22.46
CA ALA A 948 27.53 12.13 22.64
C ALA A 948 28.27 11.43 21.48
N LEU A 949 27.97 11.81 20.23
CA LEU A 949 28.63 11.28 19.04
C LEU A 949 30.13 11.56 19.04
N GLN A 950 30.52 12.81 19.34
CA GLN A 950 31.92 13.21 19.43
C GLN A 950 32.64 12.49 20.57
N SER A 951 32.03 12.43 21.77
CA SER A 951 32.65 11.79 22.93
C SER A 951 32.85 10.30 22.74
N SER A 952 32.00 9.66 21.94
CA SER A 952 32.02 8.22 21.65
C SER A 952 32.93 7.85 20.47
N GLY A 953 33.43 8.83 19.72
CA GLY A 953 34.24 8.60 18.51
C GLY A 953 33.45 7.89 17.41
N CYS A 954 32.15 8.17 17.29
CA CYS A 954 31.31 7.67 16.21
C CYS A 954 31.80 8.22 14.87
N ARG A 955 31.79 7.40 13.81
CA ARG A 955 32.31 7.77 12.49
C ARG A 955 31.39 8.79 11.80
N GLU A 956 31.97 9.70 11.03
CA GLU A 956 31.24 10.56 10.10
C GLU A 956 31.09 9.81 8.77
N GLU A 957 29.87 9.75 8.24
CA GLU A 957 29.58 8.99 7.02
C GLU A 957 29.85 9.80 5.74
N LEU A 958 29.44 11.06 5.74
CA LEU A 958 29.63 12.03 4.66
C LEU A 958 29.99 13.39 5.28
N HIS A 959 30.99 14.06 4.70
CA HIS A 959 31.27 15.45 5.04
C HIS A 959 30.48 16.36 4.08
N TRP A 960 29.53 17.10 4.64
CA TRP A 960 28.63 17.96 3.88
C TRP A 960 29.26 19.34 3.63
N MET A 961 29.54 19.65 2.36
CA MET A 961 30.11 20.93 1.94
C MET A 961 29.02 21.94 1.55
N LYS A 962 27.90 21.45 1.00
CA LYS A 962 26.71 22.25 0.65
C LYS A 962 25.44 21.44 0.89
N GLY A 963 24.35 22.14 1.20
CA GLY A 963 23.00 21.59 1.25
C GLY A 963 22.61 20.89 2.56
N GLY A 964 23.58 20.35 3.31
CA GLY A 964 23.32 19.60 4.55
C GLY A 964 22.74 20.42 5.72
N ASN A 965 22.64 21.74 5.58
CA ASN A 965 22.07 22.65 6.57
C ASN A 965 20.57 22.96 6.35
N PHE A 966 19.97 22.44 5.27
CA PHE A 966 18.56 22.68 4.98
C PHE A 966 17.69 21.63 5.66
N PRO A 967 16.71 22.03 6.50
CA PRO A 967 15.75 21.11 7.07
C PRO A 967 14.97 20.40 5.95
N GLY A 968 14.82 19.07 6.08
CA GLY A 968 14.13 18.26 5.08
C GLY A 968 15.02 17.78 3.92
N VAL A 969 16.32 18.10 3.91
CA VAL A 969 17.29 17.40 3.06
C VAL A 969 17.84 16.22 3.85
N TYR A 970 17.64 15.02 3.33
CA TYR A 970 18.22 13.79 3.84
C TYR A 970 19.32 13.30 2.91
N GLY A 971 20.41 12.76 3.48
CA GLY A 971 21.44 12.07 2.71
C GLY A 971 22.13 10.96 3.51
N ARG A 972 22.44 9.86 2.83
CA ARG A 972 23.10 8.70 3.43
C ARG A 972 23.97 7.95 2.43
N LYS A 973 24.99 7.26 2.93
CA LYS A 973 25.89 6.34 2.21
C LYS A 973 25.92 4.95 2.87
N LEU A 974 25.22 3.99 2.28
CA LEU A 974 25.32 2.59 2.69
C LEU A 974 26.59 1.96 2.11
N ASN A 975 27.52 1.55 2.99
CA ASN A 975 28.73 0.84 2.59
C ASN A 975 28.46 -0.67 2.48
N PHE A 976 28.99 -1.26 1.42
CA PHE A 976 28.96 -2.68 1.12
C PHE A 976 30.37 -3.21 0.87
N GLN A 977 30.50 -4.53 0.70
CA GLN A 977 31.80 -5.15 0.50
C GLN A 977 32.56 -4.60 -0.71
N GLU A 978 31.88 -4.29 -1.83
CA GLU A 978 32.52 -3.88 -3.10
C GLU A 978 32.25 -2.42 -3.51
N GLY A 979 31.58 -1.62 -2.66
CA GLY A 979 31.25 -0.23 -2.98
C GLY A 979 30.25 0.39 -2.01
N ALA A 980 29.51 1.39 -2.47
CA ALA A 980 28.48 2.04 -1.67
C ALA A 980 27.28 2.51 -2.51
N LEU A 981 26.10 2.55 -1.89
CA LEU A 981 24.91 3.23 -2.42
C LEU A 981 24.74 4.55 -1.68
N LEU A 982 24.71 5.66 -2.41
CA LEU A 982 24.39 6.97 -1.87
C LEU A 982 22.94 7.34 -2.23
N THR A 983 22.19 7.80 -1.24
CA THR A 983 20.78 8.17 -1.38
C THR A 983 20.53 9.52 -0.75
N PHE A 984 19.90 10.42 -1.51
CA PHE A 984 19.50 11.75 -1.07
C PHE A 984 18.02 11.96 -1.36
N VAL A 985 17.31 12.58 -0.43
CA VAL A 985 15.87 12.81 -0.52
C VAL A 985 15.55 14.24 -0.13
N SER A 986 14.72 14.90 -0.94
CA SER A 986 14.22 16.25 -0.65
C SER A 986 12.78 16.20 -0.13
N GLU A 987 12.58 16.68 1.08
CA GLU A 987 11.28 17.10 1.62
C GLU A 987 11.13 18.63 1.52
N PHE A 988 12.05 19.27 0.79
CA PHE A 988 12.16 20.72 0.68
C PHE A 988 11.34 21.26 -0.49
N SER A 989 10.92 22.52 -0.40
CA SER A 989 10.04 23.17 -1.39
C SER A 989 10.77 23.72 -2.61
N LEU A 990 12.11 23.70 -2.62
CA LEU A 990 12.98 24.23 -3.65
C LEU A 990 14.05 23.20 -4.02
N ASP A 991 14.59 23.33 -5.23
CA ASP A 991 15.76 22.58 -5.65
C ASP A 991 16.98 23.04 -4.83
N VAL A 992 17.84 22.10 -4.46
CA VAL A 992 19.01 22.34 -3.60
C VAL A 992 20.27 21.81 -4.26
N GLU A 993 21.32 22.63 -4.30
CA GLU A 993 22.66 22.19 -4.68
C GLU A 993 23.31 21.42 -3.53
N ILE A 994 23.65 20.15 -3.77
CA ILE A 994 24.33 19.28 -2.82
C ILE A 994 25.79 19.12 -3.24
N GLU A 995 26.70 19.22 -2.26
CA GLU A 995 28.10 18.83 -2.42
C GLU A 995 28.52 18.09 -1.16
N VAL A 996 28.90 16.81 -1.31
CA VAL A 996 29.35 15.95 -0.20
C VAL A 996 30.71 15.34 -0.54
N GLN A 997 31.52 15.11 0.49
CA GLN A 997 32.78 14.38 0.41
C GLN A 997 32.66 13.07 1.17
N ASP A 998 33.10 11.97 0.56
CA ASP A 998 33.26 10.68 1.24
C ASP A 998 34.58 10.69 2.04
N PRO A 999 34.57 10.67 3.38
CA PRO A 999 35.79 10.71 4.19
C PRO A 999 36.73 9.52 3.96
N ALA A 1000 36.20 8.38 3.50
CA ALA A 1000 36.99 7.16 3.29
C ALA A 1000 37.82 7.22 2.00
N THR A 1001 37.32 7.86 0.95
CA THR A 1001 37.97 7.92 -0.38
C THR A 1001 38.50 9.32 -0.73
N GLY A 1002 38.01 10.36 -0.06
CA GLY A 1002 38.31 11.77 -0.35
C GLY A 1002 37.57 12.33 -1.57
N VAL A 1003 36.84 11.49 -2.32
CA VAL A 1003 36.06 11.87 -3.51
C VAL A 1003 34.90 12.77 -3.12
N ARG A 1004 34.60 13.75 -3.96
CA ARG A 1004 33.44 14.63 -3.80
C ARG A 1004 32.40 14.40 -4.88
N TYR A 1005 31.13 14.48 -4.51
CA TYR A 1005 29.98 14.37 -5.40
C TYR A 1005 29.17 15.66 -5.33
N ALA A 1006 28.82 16.21 -6.49
CA ALA A 1006 27.99 17.40 -6.59
C ALA A 1006 26.83 17.18 -7.58
N PHE A 1007 25.63 17.61 -7.20
CA PHE A 1007 24.41 17.45 -7.99
C PHE A 1007 23.30 18.39 -7.50
N THR A 1008 22.31 18.63 -8.34
CA THR A 1008 21.06 19.30 -7.94
C THR A 1008 20.08 18.26 -7.43
N LEU A 1009 19.60 18.44 -6.20
CA LEU A 1009 18.50 17.67 -5.62
C LEU A 1009 17.20 18.45 -5.85
N GLU A 1010 16.41 18.01 -6.84
CA GLU A 1010 15.12 18.61 -7.18
C GLU A 1010 14.14 18.51 -5.99
N LYS A 1011 13.31 19.54 -5.81
CA LYS A 1011 12.27 19.58 -4.76
C LYS A 1011 11.39 18.32 -4.80
N GLU A 1012 11.10 17.76 -3.63
CA GLU A 1012 10.25 16.56 -3.47
C GLU A 1012 10.75 15.28 -4.18
N ARG A 1013 11.94 15.29 -4.80
CA ARG A 1013 12.53 14.15 -5.52
C ARG A 1013 13.69 13.52 -4.73
N SER A 1014 14.24 12.46 -5.30
CA SER A 1014 15.40 11.73 -4.75
C SER A 1014 16.55 11.65 -5.77
N VAL A 1015 17.79 11.64 -5.28
CA VAL A 1015 18.99 11.32 -6.08
C VAL A 1015 19.66 10.10 -5.47
N LEU A 1016 19.83 9.04 -6.27
CA LEU A 1016 20.52 7.83 -5.86
C LEU A 1016 21.62 7.51 -6.86
N PHE A 1017 22.77 7.06 -6.37
CA PHE A 1017 23.84 6.56 -7.22
C PHE A 1017 24.72 5.55 -6.49
N ALA A 1018 25.22 4.57 -7.24
CA ALA A 1018 26.15 3.57 -6.74
C ALA A 1018 27.58 3.94 -7.12
N VAL A 1019 28.52 3.63 -6.24
CA VAL A 1019 29.96 3.81 -6.45
C VAL A 1019 30.74 2.55 -6.11
N ASN A 1020 31.89 2.35 -6.75
CA ASN A 1020 32.82 1.28 -6.37
C ASN A 1020 33.65 1.67 -5.13
N LYS A 1021 34.51 0.76 -4.65
CA LYS A 1021 35.45 1.02 -3.52
C LYS A 1021 36.30 2.28 -3.63
N SER A 1022 36.61 2.73 -4.86
CA SER A 1022 37.41 3.94 -5.11
C SER A 1022 36.59 5.23 -5.21
N GLY A 1023 35.27 5.15 -5.09
CA GLY A 1023 34.37 6.29 -5.24
C GLY A 1023 34.04 6.67 -6.69
N GLN A 1024 34.31 5.79 -7.66
CA GLN A 1024 33.89 6.02 -9.04
C GLN A 1024 32.43 5.60 -9.22
N LEU A 1025 31.65 6.41 -9.96
CA LEU A 1025 30.25 6.10 -10.27
C LEU A 1025 30.15 4.77 -11.05
N LEU A 1026 29.24 3.93 -10.57
CA LEU A 1026 28.82 2.69 -11.23
C LEU A 1026 27.51 2.89 -12.00
N SER A 1027 26.52 3.53 -11.36
CA SER A 1027 25.21 3.82 -11.95
C SER A 1027 24.54 4.98 -11.21
N VAL A 1028 23.60 5.66 -11.88
CA VAL A 1028 22.80 6.77 -11.36
C VAL A 1028 21.33 6.48 -11.60
N TYR A 1029 20.50 6.65 -10.57
CA TYR A 1029 19.06 6.55 -10.66
C TYR A 1029 18.50 7.71 -11.50
N ARG A 1030 17.70 7.40 -12.52
CA ARG A 1030 17.18 8.35 -13.52
C ARG A 1030 18.31 9.11 -14.25
N PRO A 1031 19.22 8.41 -14.95
CA PRO A 1031 20.43 9.02 -15.53
C PRO A 1031 20.15 10.06 -16.64
N ASN A 1032 18.94 10.06 -17.20
CA ASN A 1032 18.50 11.07 -18.18
C ASN A 1032 17.98 12.36 -17.52
N GLN A 1033 17.74 12.35 -16.21
CA GLN A 1033 17.19 13.47 -15.44
C GLN A 1033 18.18 13.97 -14.37
N VAL A 1034 19.11 13.12 -13.93
CA VAL A 1034 20.05 13.39 -12.84
C VAL A 1034 21.48 13.34 -13.36
N ASP A 1035 22.24 14.40 -13.13
CA ASP A 1035 23.68 14.47 -13.38
C ASP A 1035 24.45 14.56 -12.06
N VAL A 1036 25.45 13.69 -11.88
CA VAL A 1036 26.29 13.62 -10.68
C VAL A 1036 27.74 13.88 -11.07
N SER A 1037 28.24 15.05 -10.70
CA SER A 1037 29.63 15.44 -10.92
C SER A 1037 30.55 14.80 -9.88
N VAL A 1038 31.51 13.97 -10.35
CA VAL A 1038 32.55 13.37 -9.50
C VAL A 1038 33.81 14.22 -9.57
N LEU A 1039 34.21 14.79 -8.43
CA LEU A 1039 35.43 15.59 -8.31
C LEU A 1039 36.48 14.77 -7.56
N PRO A 1040 37.69 14.59 -8.11
CA PRO A 1040 38.74 13.83 -7.46
C PRO A 1040 39.14 14.48 -6.13
N ALA A 1041 39.68 13.65 -5.23
CA ALA A 1041 40.38 14.16 -4.05
C ALA A 1041 41.47 15.12 -4.52
N HIS A 1042 41.55 16.33 -3.95
CA HIS A 1042 42.66 17.23 -4.24
C HIS A 1042 43.96 16.51 -3.92
N GLU A 1043 44.84 16.33 -4.91
CA GLU A 1043 46.23 15.92 -4.66
C GLU A 1043 46.86 17.01 -3.78
N HIS A 1044 47.11 16.70 -2.52
CA HIS A 1044 47.86 17.55 -1.61
C HIS A 1044 49.36 17.49 -1.89
#